data_AF-A0A0B2VT83-F1
#
_entry.id   AF-A0A0B2VT83-F1
#
_cell.length_a   1.000
_cell.length_b   1.000
_cell.length_c   1.000
_cell.angle_alpha   90.00
_cell.angle_beta   90.00
_cell.angle_gamma   90.00
#
_symmetry.space_group_name_H-M   'P 1'
#
loop_
_entity.id
_entity.type
_entity.pdbx_description
1 polymer ?
#
loop_
_entity_poly.entity_id
_entity_poly.type
_entity_poly.pdbx_seq_one_letter_code
_entity_poly.pdbx_strand_id
1 'polypeptide(L)'
;MSAELVRASAPPSGTATPRSKLDSLSREDLIRFVKKQVENVKLLKAENAKLTEQYELTSKAFQDAEEEWKKKLDEAKLESIGNIELIATLREECSTLKSTNAELSDQMAQLEDEVAQLKLSMANREKLFEETEEVQQSCAQPFSNINEEERLRNELKEVNGTVEEQRKEMRALKDLFKEQTEKLLKAEKRNEELICTVDELRSSLDDTNVQLNVIKERQNVENVFSLELDDYEKSLEKVQKELKLTREECASLTAELEKARNEGDEAREEKQRLSNNLTKMKAAIVKLKAELDEKKEQINELQAEKKRLDENIEKLNDERNEEKMEFSAAIGTAEEKIRQLEAGCSSLNRQLVSLRSQRETLQRQYDDLAQEHSTFKTRALYVLEQKKGDESQPKKDEIEMLEQTIEQQKKTIENLTSASSEEERLRNELKEVNGTVEEQRKEMRALKDLFKEQTEKLLKAEKRNEELICTVDELRSSLDDTNVQLNVIKERQNVENVFSLELDDYEKSLEKVQKELKLTREECASLTAELEKARNEGDEAREEKQRLSNNLTKMKAAIVKLKAELDEKKEQINELQAEKKRLDENIEKLNDERNEEKMEFSAAIGTAEEKIRQLEAGCSSLNRQLVSLRSQRETLQRQYDDLAQEHSTFKTRALYVLEQKKGDESQPKKDEIEMLEQTIEQQKKTIENLTQSHHMAHEELCSNREQLLALSAQLQTVEHQLRSANDAHKRSLSEQRTQYESRLAAETKLNSELLAQIDANFLAHSREKEKIVENAKKERDAISAEMEILKRALEDETRRRKEAERNRSPANIVVPSRRKEGSLIEVNSSFLQRPQSAEEQHEGVDEDETERTLEDVLYGDESNIAVSATREGWQSLEEVKNWEQIAINAHRQLEHTRELLNESEECNVRLSEQSKLLKEEIRRLERNEQRGDHVANSEYLKNVILKFIAPEKVNCERGQLIPVLATMLRLSADEIALLNKIAQADAAMSNETQSPGWSSYLHRWSGLS
;
A
#
# COMPACT_ATOMS: atom_id res chain seq x y z
N MET A 1 -19.31 -53.08 -7.32
CA MET A 1 -19.48 -53.67 -5.98
C MET A 1 -18.46 -54.80 -5.87
N SER A 2 -17.18 -54.47 -5.76
CA SER A 2 -16.41 -54.15 -4.53
C SER A 2 -15.76 -55.43 -3.99
N ALA A 3 -14.58 -55.70 -4.54
CA ALA A 3 -13.71 -56.83 -4.25
C ALA A 3 -12.67 -56.47 -3.19
N GLU A 4 -12.43 -57.46 -2.33
CA GLU A 4 -11.15 -57.88 -1.75
C GLU A 4 -10.32 -56.92 -0.89
N LEU A 5 -10.39 -57.17 0.42
CA LEU A 5 -9.43 -56.74 1.43
C LEU A 5 -8.51 -57.92 1.77
N VAL A 6 -7.24 -57.85 1.34
CA VAL A 6 -6.17 -58.80 1.70
C VAL A 6 -5.23 -58.17 2.73
N ARG A 7 -4.96 -58.95 3.78
CA ARG A 7 -3.91 -58.82 4.80
C ARG A 7 -2.55 -58.36 4.24
N ALA A 8 -1.81 -57.56 5.03
CA ALA A 8 -0.65 -58.03 5.83
C ALA A 8 0.36 -56.92 6.16
N SER A 9 1.05 -57.16 7.28
CA SER A 9 2.41 -56.71 7.62
C SER A 9 2.57 -55.42 8.43
N ALA A 10 2.85 -55.62 9.72
CA ALA A 10 3.47 -54.64 10.61
C ALA A 10 5.01 -54.73 10.50
N PRO A 11 5.75 -53.60 10.49
CA PRO A 11 7.20 -53.59 10.72
C PRO A 11 7.56 -53.12 12.15
N PRO A 12 8.80 -53.40 12.61
CA PRO A 12 9.16 -53.41 14.02
C PRO A 12 9.50 -52.01 14.56
N SER A 13 9.19 -51.86 15.85
CA SER A 13 9.56 -50.75 16.72
C SER A 13 11.09 -50.56 16.79
N GLY A 14 11.53 -49.31 16.59
CA GLY A 14 12.82 -48.84 17.08
C GLY A 14 13.39 -47.66 16.32
N THR A 15 13.08 -46.43 16.75
CA THR A 15 14.00 -45.28 16.90
C THR A 15 13.20 -44.02 17.27
N ALA A 16 13.78 -43.21 18.14
CA ALA A 16 13.10 -42.22 18.96
C ALA A 16 12.59 -41.01 18.17
N THR A 17 11.28 -40.76 18.25
CA THR A 17 10.69 -39.44 17.94
C THR A 17 11.14 -38.41 18.99
N PRO A 18 11.33 -37.12 18.60
CA PRO A 18 11.68 -36.08 19.54
C PRO A 18 10.51 -35.92 20.53
N ARG A 19 10.76 -36.28 21.79
CA ARG A 19 9.78 -36.17 22.88
C ARG A 19 9.11 -34.80 22.84
N SER A 20 7.80 -34.81 22.65
CA SER A 20 6.99 -33.60 22.71
C SER A 20 7.07 -33.06 24.14
N LYS A 21 6.91 -31.74 24.34
CA LYS A 21 6.89 -31.13 25.70
C LYS A 21 5.83 -31.71 26.63
N LEU A 22 4.89 -32.51 26.12
CA LEU A 22 3.90 -33.27 26.88
C LEU A 22 4.50 -34.56 27.49
N ASP A 23 5.52 -35.16 26.86
CA ASP A 23 6.16 -36.40 27.30
C ASP A 23 7.18 -36.19 28.43
N SER A 24 7.56 -34.94 28.71
CA SER A 24 8.44 -34.54 29.82
C SER A 24 7.69 -34.13 31.10
N LEU A 25 6.36 -34.07 31.06
CA LEU A 25 5.55 -33.69 32.22
C LEU A 25 5.28 -34.91 33.10
N SER A 26 5.37 -34.74 34.42
CA SER A 26 4.95 -35.77 35.37
C SER A 26 3.48 -36.13 35.15
N ARG A 27 3.06 -37.33 35.55
CA ARG A 27 1.65 -37.75 35.42
C ARG A 27 0.70 -36.76 36.10
N GLU A 28 1.08 -36.22 37.26
CA GLU A 28 0.34 -35.13 37.93
C GLU A 28 0.26 -33.85 37.09
N ASP A 29 1.35 -33.44 36.43
CA ASP A 29 1.37 -32.20 35.63
C ASP A 29 0.62 -32.33 34.31
N LEU A 30 0.63 -33.51 33.70
CA LEU A 30 -0.18 -33.80 32.52
C LEU A 30 -1.68 -33.78 32.89
N ILE A 31 -2.05 -34.32 34.06
CA ILE A 31 -3.43 -34.24 34.57
C ILE A 31 -3.83 -32.79 34.85
N ARG A 32 -2.94 -31.97 35.42
CA ARG A 32 -3.19 -30.53 35.64
C ARG A 32 -3.35 -29.77 34.32
N PHE A 33 -2.50 -30.07 33.33
CA PHE A 33 -2.59 -29.46 32.00
C PHE A 33 -3.90 -29.83 31.30
N VAL A 34 -4.27 -31.11 31.29
CA VAL A 34 -5.53 -31.58 30.70
C VAL A 34 -6.73 -30.97 31.42
N LYS A 35 -6.73 -30.90 32.77
CA LYS A 35 -7.78 -30.22 33.52
C LYS A 35 -7.91 -28.74 33.14
N LYS A 36 -6.78 -28.03 33.02
CA LYS A 36 -6.76 -26.62 32.60
C LYS A 36 -7.26 -26.43 31.17
N GLN A 37 -6.92 -27.34 30.25
CA GLN A 37 -7.45 -27.30 28.88
C GLN A 37 -8.95 -27.61 28.83
N VAL A 38 -9.43 -28.57 29.64
CA VAL A 38 -10.87 -28.87 29.76
C VAL A 38 -11.63 -27.66 30.33
N GLU A 39 -11.04 -26.95 31.30
CA GLU A 39 -11.63 -25.75 31.89
C GLU A 39 -11.66 -24.57 30.90
N ASN A 40 -10.59 -24.37 30.13
CA ASN A 40 -10.57 -23.41 29.02
C ASN A 40 -11.63 -23.73 27.95
N VAL A 41 -11.80 -25.01 27.59
CA VAL A 41 -12.85 -25.43 26.64
C VAL A 41 -14.25 -25.20 27.23
N LYS A 42 -14.44 -25.39 28.54
CA LYS A 42 -15.72 -25.07 29.21
C LYS A 42 -16.01 -23.57 29.17
N LEU A 43 -15.02 -22.72 29.45
CA LEU A 43 -15.15 -21.27 29.36
C LEU A 43 -15.48 -20.82 27.93
N LEU A 44 -14.77 -21.33 26.93
CA LEU A 44 -15.03 -21.03 25.51
C LEU A 44 -16.43 -21.50 25.06
N LYS A 45 -16.92 -22.62 25.59
CA LYS A 45 -18.30 -23.08 25.33
C LYS A 45 -19.34 -22.18 25.99
N ALA A 46 -19.09 -21.72 27.21
CA ALA A 46 -19.98 -20.79 27.90
C ALA A 46 -20.02 -19.41 27.20
N GLU A 47 -18.87 -18.95 26.70
CA GLU A 47 -18.76 -17.71 25.94
C GLU A 47 -19.44 -17.82 24.57
N ASN A 48 -19.27 -18.94 23.85
CA ASN A 48 -20.03 -19.20 22.62
C ASN A 48 -21.54 -19.26 22.87
N ALA A 49 -22.00 -19.89 23.96
CA ALA A 49 -23.43 -19.92 24.29
C ALA A 49 -24.00 -18.50 24.52
N LYS A 50 -23.25 -17.63 25.21
CA LYS A 50 -23.63 -16.22 25.40
C LYS A 50 -23.66 -15.44 24.09
N LEU A 51 -22.68 -15.66 23.21
CA LEU A 51 -22.65 -15.03 21.90
C LEU A 51 -23.81 -15.50 21.02
N THR A 52 -24.17 -16.79 21.08
CA THR A 52 -25.36 -17.32 20.39
C THR A 52 -26.65 -16.68 20.92
N GLU A 53 -26.79 -16.54 22.24
CA GLU A 53 -27.96 -15.90 22.85
C GLU A 53 -28.06 -14.40 22.48
N GLN A 54 -26.93 -13.68 22.45
CA GLN A 54 -26.88 -12.30 21.96
C GLN A 54 -27.22 -12.20 20.48
N TYR A 55 -26.77 -13.16 19.65
CA TYR A 55 -27.10 -13.21 18.23
C TYR A 55 -28.60 -13.48 18.02
N GLU A 56 -29.21 -14.38 18.79
CA GLU A 56 -30.65 -14.64 18.71
C GLU A 56 -31.48 -13.42 19.16
N LEU A 57 -31.08 -12.73 20.22
CA LEU A 57 -31.74 -11.49 20.67
C LEU A 57 -31.64 -10.37 19.64
N THR A 58 -30.46 -10.16 19.05
CA THR A 58 -30.26 -9.14 18.02
C THR A 58 -30.97 -9.49 16.72
N SER A 59 -30.99 -10.77 16.33
CA SER A 59 -31.77 -11.25 15.19
C SER A 59 -33.27 -11.04 15.40
N LYS A 60 -33.77 -11.24 16.62
CA LYS A 60 -35.19 -11.04 16.95
C LYS A 60 -35.55 -9.55 16.95
N ALA A 61 -34.71 -8.70 17.52
CA ALA A 61 -34.90 -7.24 17.47
C ALA A 61 -34.90 -6.71 16.04
N PHE A 62 -34.09 -7.30 15.15
CA PHE A 62 -34.09 -6.94 13.73
C PHE A 62 -35.39 -7.37 13.02
N GLN A 63 -35.91 -8.56 13.32
CA GLN A 63 -37.20 -9.03 12.80
C GLN A 63 -38.37 -8.17 13.29
N ASP A 64 -38.40 -7.83 14.57
CA ASP A 64 -39.44 -6.97 15.16
C ASP A 64 -39.42 -5.56 14.52
N ALA A 65 -38.23 -5.01 14.29
CA ALA A 65 -38.07 -3.73 13.59
C ALA A 65 -38.53 -3.82 12.12
N GLU A 66 -38.24 -4.92 11.43
CA GLU A 66 -38.68 -5.14 10.05
C GLU A 66 -40.22 -5.22 9.95
N GLU A 67 -40.88 -5.88 10.90
CA GLU A 67 -42.34 -5.92 10.98
C GLU A 67 -42.95 -4.54 11.28
N GLU A 68 -42.34 -3.77 12.19
CA GLU A 68 -42.78 -2.41 12.50
C GLU A 68 -42.67 -1.48 11.27
N TRP A 69 -41.57 -1.58 10.51
CA TRP A 69 -41.39 -0.83 9.28
C TRP A 69 -42.39 -1.22 8.19
N LYS A 70 -42.70 -2.52 8.04
CA LYS A 70 -43.75 -2.98 7.12
C LYS A 70 -45.13 -2.42 7.51
N LYS A 71 -45.45 -2.41 8.80
CA LYS A 71 -46.72 -1.85 9.29
C LYS A 71 -46.82 -0.35 9.00
N LYS A 72 -45.77 0.43 9.26
CA LYS A 72 -45.74 1.88 8.93
C LYS A 72 -45.86 2.14 7.44
N LEU A 73 -45.26 1.28 6.60
CA LEU A 73 -45.37 1.38 5.15
C LEU A 73 -46.80 1.11 4.66
N ASP A 74 -47.50 0.14 5.26
CA ASP A 74 -48.87 -0.17 4.88
C ASP A 74 -49.88 0.88 5.40
N GLU A 75 -49.64 1.47 6.57
CA GLU A 75 -50.40 2.62 7.08
C GLU A 75 -50.24 3.84 6.15
N ALA A 76 -49.02 4.16 5.73
CA ALA A 76 -48.75 5.25 4.79
C ALA A 76 -49.39 5.03 3.41
N LYS A 77 -49.46 3.77 2.94
CA LYS A 77 -50.18 3.44 1.70
C LYS A 77 -51.68 3.64 1.85
N LEU A 78 -52.27 3.26 2.99
CA LEU A 78 -53.70 3.48 3.25
C LEU A 78 -54.05 4.96 3.27
N GLU A 79 -53.21 5.78 3.92
CA GLU A 79 -53.37 7.24 3.97
C GLU A 79 -53.24 7.86 2.57
N SER A 80 -52.29 7.39 1.74
CA SER A 80 -52.18 7.82 0.36
C SER A 80 -53.40 7.46 -0.49
N ILE A 81 -54.02 6.30 -0.27
CA ILE A 81 -55.25 5.90 -0.97
C ILE A 81 -56.41 6.81 -0.56
N GLY A 82 -56.56 7.10 0.74
CA GLY A 82 -57.57 8.04 1.24
C GLY A 82 -57.41 9.45 0.67
N ASN A 83 -56.17 9.93 0.52
CA ASN A 83 -55.89 11.22 -0.10
C ASN A 83 -56.24 11.23 -1.60
N ILE A 84 -56.03 10.13 -2.32
CA ILE A 84 -56.43 10.01 -3.74
C ILE A 84 -57.96 10.03 -3.88
N GLU A 85 -58.69 9.35 -3.00
CA GLU A 85 -60.15 9.38 -2.98
C GLU A 85 -60.69 10.79 -2.68
N LEU A 86 -60.10 11.50 -1.72
CA LEU A 86 -60.46 12.88 -1.42
C LEU A 86 -60.17 13.83 -2.59
N ILE A 87 -59.05 13.65 -3.29
CA ILE A 87 -58.74 14.42 -4.50
C ILE A 87 -59.77 14.11 -5.61
N ALA A 88 -60.24 12.87 -5.72
CA ALA A 88 -61.26 12.50 -6.70
C ALA A 88 -62.61 13.17 -6.39
N THR A 89 -63.05 13.19 -5.12
CA THR A 89 -64.29 13.86 -4.73
C THR A 89 -64.21 15.37 -4.93
N LEU A 90 -63.08 16.00 -4.57
CA LEU A 90 -62.86 17.43 -4.81
C LEU A 90 -62.85 17.78 -6.31
N ARG A 91 -62.32 16.89 -7.17
CA ARG A 91 -62.39 17.08 -8.62
C ARG A 91 -63.82 16.99 -9.15
N GLU A 92 -64.63 16.09 -8.62
CA GLU A 92 -66.04 15.96 -8.99
C GLU A 92 -66.82 17.21 -8.56
N GLU A 93 -66.63 17.69 -7.34
CA GLU A 93 -67.20 18.96 -6.85
C GLU A 93 -66.77 20.14 -7.73
N CYS A 94 -65.48 20.26 -8.07
CA CYS A 94 -64.99 21.31 -8.97
C CYS A 94 -65.62 21.22 -10.37
N SER A 95 -65.92 20.01 -10.86
CA SER A 95 -66.58 19.81 -12.15
C SER A 95 -68.04 20.26 -12.12
N THR A 96 -68.76 19.98 -11.02
CA THR A 96 -70.15 20.43 -10.84
C THR A 96 -70.22 21.94 -10.73
N LEU A 97 -69.32 22.57 -9.97
CA LEU A 97 -69.22 24.02 -9.86
C LEU A 97 -68.95 24.68 -11.23
N LYS A 98 -68.06 24.09 -12.04
CA LYS A 98 -67.82 24.56 -13.41
C LYS A 98 -69.07 24.49 -14.29
N SER A 99 -69.84 23.40 -14.19
CA SER A 99 -71.11 23.27 -14.91
C SER A 99 -72.12 24.34 -14.49
N THR A 100 -72.26 24.58 -13.18
CA THR A 100 -73.18 25.62 -12.67
C THR A 100 -72.75 27.03 -13.06
N ASN A 101 -71.44 27.31 -13.12
CA ASN A 101 -70.94 28.60 -13.59
C ASN A 101 -71.21 28.80 -15.10
N ALA A 102 -71.12 27.73 -15.90
CA ALA A 102 -71.49 27.80 -17.31
C ALA A 102 -73.00 28.11 -17.48
N GLU A 103 -73.86 27.43 -16.72
CA GLU A 103 -75.31 27.68 -16.74
C GLU A 103 -75.67 29.11 -16.31
N LEU A 104 -75.03 29.64 -15.26
CA LEU A 104 -75.22 31.02 -14.83
C LEU A 104 -74.74 32.02 -15.88
N SER A 105 -73.62 31.73 -16.55
CA SER A 105 -73.10 32.58 -17.63
C SER A 105 -74.05 32.61 -18.83
N ASP A 106 -74.67 31.48 -19.18
CA ASP A 106 -75.69 31.40 -20.24
C ASP A 106 -76.97 32.17 -19.85
N GLN A 107 -77.37 32.12 -18.58
CA GLN A 107 -78.49 32.93 -18.07
C GLN A 107 -78.20 34.43 -18.11
N MET A 108 -76.97 34.84 -17.79
CA MET A 108 -76.56 36.24 -17.91
C MET A 108 -76.59 36.72 -19.37
N ALA A 109 -76.13 35.91 -20.31
CA ALA A 109 -76.20 36.24 -21.74
C ALA A 109 -77.65 36.38 -22.24
N GLN A 110 -78.57 35.53 -21.77
CA GLN A 110 -79.99 35.65 -22.10
C GLN A 110 -80.61 36.94 -21.56
N LEU A 111 -80.29 37.33 -20.33
CA LEU A 111 -80.77 38.59 -19.75
C LEU A 111 -80.20 39.82 -20.47
N GLU A 112 -78.95 39.77 -20.92
CA GLU A 112 -78.36 40.84 -21.74
C GLU A 112 -79.08 41.01 -23.08
N ASP A 113 -79.46 39.90 -23.73
CA ASP A 113 -80.26 39.91 -24.96
C ASP A 113 -81.68 40.46 -24.74
N GLU A 114 -82.34 40.10 -23.63
CA GLU A 114 -83.66 40.65 -23.26
C GLU A 114 -83.60 42.17 -23.02
N VAL A 115 -82.56 42.65 -22.34
CA VAL A 115 -82.33 44.08 -22.13
C VAL A 115 -82.08 44.81 -23.45
N ALA A 116 -81.36 44.20 -24.38
CA ALA A 116 -81.14 44.74 -25.72
C ALA A 116 -82.46 44.86 -26.52
N GLN A 117 -83.33 43.84 -26.44
CA GLN A 117 -84.64 43.87 -27.09
C GLN A 117 -85.57 44.94 -26.50
N LEU A 118 -85.57 45.13 -25.17
CA LEU A 118 -86.36 46.17 -24.51
C LEU A 118 -85.93 47.58 -24.93
N LYS A 119 -84.62 47.83 -25.04
CA LYS A 119 -84.07 49.11 -25.55
C LYS A 119 -84.52 49.41 -26.98
N LEU A 120 -84.60 48.40 -27.84
CA LEU A 120 -85.08 48.52 -29.22
C LEU A 120 -86.59 48.84 -29.28
N SER A 121 -87.38 48.30 -28.34
CA SER A 121 -88.81 48.62 -28.21
C SER A 121 -89.05 50.06 -27.73
N MET A 122 -88.20 50.57 -26.82
CA MET A 122 -88.28 51.95 -26.35
C MET A 122 -87.94 52.95 -27.46
N ALA A 123 -86.90 52.68 -28.25
CA ALA A 123 -86.52 53.51 -29.40
C ALA A 123 -87.61 53.55 -30.50
N ASN A 124 -88.35 52.47 -30.70
CA ASN A 124 -89.49 52.44 -31.63
C ASN A 124 -90.71 53.21 -31.10
N ARG A 125 -90.88 53.32 -29.78
CA ARG A 125 -91.98 54.05 -29.14
C ARG A 125 -91.74 55.57 -29.09
N GLU A 126 -90.48 56.01 -29.02
CA GLU A 126 -90.11 57.43 -29.18
C GLU A 126 -90.39 57.94 -30.60
N LYS A 127 -90.12 57.15 -31.64
CA LYS A 127 -90.43 57.54 -33.04
C LYS A 127 -91.93 57.70 -33.35
N LEU A 128 -92.81 57.00 -32.63
CA LEU A 128 -94.28 57.13 -32.78
C LEU A 128 -94.85 58.36 -32.05
N PHE A 129 -94.08 58.96 -31.13
CA PHE A 129 -94.48 60.18 -30.42
C PHE A 129 -94.16 61.44 -31.25
N GLU A 130 -93.10 61.41 -32.09
CA GLU A 130 -92.72 62.51 -32.99
C GLU A 130 -93.59 62.63 -34.26
N GLU A 131 -94.38 61.61 -34.63
CA GLU A 131 -95.30 61.66 -35.79
C GLU A 131 -96.74 62.11 -35.44
N THR A 132 -97.02 62.49 -34.18
CA THR A 132 -98.37 62.95 -33.75
C THR A 132 -98.47 64.42 -33.37
N GLU A 133 -97.42 65.22 -33.64
CA GLU A 133 -97.37 66.66 -33.37
C GLU A 133 -97.36 67.54 -34.64
N GLU A 134 -97.92 67.06 -35.75
CA GLU A 134 -97.98 67.80 -37.02
C GLU A 134 -99.34 67.75 -37.74
N VAL A 135 -100.46 67.93 -37.02
CA VAL A 135 -101.76 68.28 -37.64
C VAL A 135 -102.56 69.25 -36.77
N GLN A 136 -102.25 70.56 -36.81
CA GLN A 136 -103.24 71.61 -36.52
C GLN A 136 -102.77 73.02 -36.95
N GLN A 137 -103.18 73.48 -38.13
CA GLN A 137 -103.68 74.85 -38.39
C GLN A 137 -104.04 75.12 -39.87
N SER A 138 -105.26 75.64 -40.10
CA SER A 138 -105.60 76.52 -41.23
C SER A 138 -106.98 77.21 -41.05
N CYS A 139 -106.97 78.52 -40.70
CA CYS A 139 -107.76 79.71 -41.16
C CYS A 139 -109.25 79.61 -41.63
N ALA A 140 -110.14 80.64 -41.61
CA ALA A 140 -110.26 82.02 -41.07
C ALA A 140 -111.63 82.68 -41.48
N GLN A 141 -112.34 83.39 -40.55
CA GLN A 141 -113.05 84.74 -40.59
C GLN A 141 -114.03 85.17 -41.75
N PRO A 142 -114.80 86.33 -41.71
CA PRO A 142 -115.61 87.00 -40.65
C PRO A 142 -116.89 87.87 -41.07
N PHE A 143 -117.64 88.39 -40.04
CA PHE A 143 -118.41 89.67 -39.82
C PHE A 143 -119.49 90.29 -40.78
N SER A 144 -120.62 90.81 -40.21
CA SER A 144 -121.02 92.26 -40.20
C SER A 144 -122.42 92.61 -39.61
N ASN A 145 -122.40 93.57 -38.65
CA ASN A 145 -123.24 94.74 -38.23
C ASN A 145 -124.77 94.90 -38.49
N ILE A 146 -125.49 95.60 -37.58
CA ILE A 146 -126.08 96.98 -37.76
C ILE A 146 -127.04 97.46 -36.61
N ASN A 147 -126.86 98.74 -36.20
CA ASN A 147 -127.75 99.80 -35.63
C ASN A 147 -128.45 99.73 -34.24
N GLU A 148 -127.80 100.23 -33.18
CA GLU A 148 -127.69 101.65 -32.77
C GLU A 148 -128.88 102.71 -32.88
N GLU A 149 -130.09 102.55 -32.30
CA GLU A 149 -130.79 103.60 -31.44
C GLU A 149 -132.03 103.16 -30.60
N GLU A 150 -132.34 101.87 -30.50
CA GLU A 150 -132.68 101.27 -29.17
C GLU A 150 -131.45 101.23 -28.23
N ARG A 151 -130.29 101.45 -28.86
CA ARG A 151 -128.92 101.70 -28.43
C ARG A 151 -128.67 102.30 -27.09
N LEU A 152 -129.44 103.20 -26.49
CA LEU A 152 -129.05 103.70 -25.15
C LEU A 152 -129.65 102.86 -24.01
N ARG A 153 -130.73 102.11 -24.30
CA ARG A 153 -131.25 101.06 -23.39
C ARG A 153 -130.62 99.71 -23.71
N ASN A 154 -130.40 99.42 -24.99
CA ASN A 154 -129.61 98.28 -25.41
C ASN A 154 -128.11 98.48 -25.14
N GLU A 155 -127.51 99.68 -25.17
CA GLU A 155 -126.10 99.89 -24.72
C GLU A 155 -126.01 99.73 -23.21
N LEU A 156 -127.03 100.02 -22.39
CA LEU A 156 -126.95 99.68 -20.96
C LEU A 156 -127.12 98.16 -20.73
N LYS A 157 -127.87 97.47 -21.59
CA LYS A 157 -128.11 96.02 -21.57
C LYS A 157 -127.02 95.22 -22.30
N GLU A 158 -126.29 95.83 -23.21
CA GLU A 158 -125.09 95.40 -23.94
C GLU A 158 -123.86 95.83 -23.19
N VAL A 159 -123.84 96.90 -22.40
CA VAL A 159 -122.76 97.21 -21.46
C VAL A 159 -122.90 96.30 -20.25
N ASN A 160 -124.11 96.07 -19.72
CA ASN A 160 -124.29 94.95 -18.77
C ASN A 160 -124.03 93.61 -19.45
N GLY A 161 -124.47 93.41 -20.70
CA GLY A 161 -124.23 92.19 -21.46
C GLY A 161 -122.74 91.94 -21.70
N THR A 162 -121.96 92.95 -22.09
CA THR A 162 -120.51 92.92 -22.32
C THR A 162 -119.73 92.94 -21.01
N VAL A 163 -120.25 93.50 -19.92
CA VAL A 163 -119.65 93.33 -18.58
C VAL A 163 -119.94 91.92 -18.06
N GLU A 164 -121.11 91.34 -18.33
CA GLU A 164 -121.41 89.94 -18.05
C GLU A 164 -120.57 89.01 -18.94
N GLU A 165 -120.37 89.36 -20.21
CA GLU A 165 -119.52 88.68 -21.20
C GLU A 165 -118.06 88.77 -20.74
N GLN A 166 -117.54 89.96 -20.42
CA GLN A 166 -116.21 90.16 -19.86
C GLN A 166 -116.05 89.48 -18.50
N ARG A 167 -117.10 89.38 -17.67
CA ARG A 167 -117.08 88.58 -16.42
C ARG A 167 -117.12 87.08 -16.70
N LYS A 168 -117.72 86.63 -17.80
CA LYS A 168 -117.68 85.23 -18.27
C LYS A 168 -116.32 84.92 -18.88
N GLU A 169 -115.76 85.81 -19.68
CA GLU A 169 -114.42 85.74 -20.26
C GLU A 169 -113.35 85.81 -19.17
N MET A 170 -113.50 86.69 -18.16
CA MET A 170 -112.62 86.72 -16.98
C MET A 170 -112.74 85.43 -16.15
N ARG A 171 -113.94 84.85 -16.04
CA ARG A 171 -114.11 83.53 -15.40
C ARG A 171 -113.45 82.45 -16.23
N ALA A 172 -113.66 82.44 -17.54
CA ALA A 172 -113.05 81.49 -18.47
C ALA A 172 -111.52 81.61 -18.48
N LEU A 173 -110.98 82.83 -18.50
CA LEU A 173 -109.54 83.10 -18.36
C LEU A 173 -109.03 82.65 -17.00
N LYS A 174 -109.77 82.90 -15.92
CA LYS A 174 -109.36 82.46 -14.57
C LYS A 174 -109.40 80.94 -14.43
N ASP A 175 -110.35 80.27 -15.06
CA ASP A 175 -110.44 78.81 -15.12
C ASP A 175 -109.33 78.25 -16.01
N LEU A 176 -109.00 78.91 -17.11
CA LEU A 176 -107.89 78.54 -18.01
C LEU A 176 -106.53 78.78 -17.33
N PHE A 177 -106.37 79.86 -16.57
CA PHE A 177 -105.18 80.08 -15.74
C PHE A 177 -105.07 79.01 -14.66
N LYS A 178 -106.15 78.67 -13.94
CA LYS A 178 -106.14 77.55 -12.98
C LYS A 178 -105.77 76.23 -13.66
N GLU A 179 -106.32 75.95 -14.84
CA GLU A 179 -105.99 74.75 -15.61
C GLU A 179 -104.51 74.73 -16.02
N GLN A 180 -103.96 75.88 -16.42
CA GLN A 180 -102.53 76.02 -16.71
C GLN A 180 -101.67 75.88 -15.44
N THR A 181 -102.10 76.42 -14.30
CA THR A 181 -101.38 76.25 -13.03
C THR A 181 -101.41 74.79 -12.57
N GLU A 182 -102.54 74.09 -12.72
CA GLU A 182 -102.64 72.66 -12.43
C GLU A 182 -101.79 71.80 -13.36
N LYS A 183 -101.70 72.15 -14.65
CA LYS A 183 -100.81 71.49 -15.61
C LYS A 183 -99.34 71.70 -15.24
N LEU A 184 -98.96 72.92 -14.85
CA LEU A 184 -97.62 73.23 -14.36
C LEU A 184 -97.29 72.44 -13.10
N LEU A 185 -98.19 72.39 -12.12
CA LEU A 185 -97.97 71.67 -10.86
C LEU A 185 -97.88 70.15 -11.08
N LYS A 186 -98.64 69.61 -12.05
CA LYS A 186 -98.50 68.21 -12.51
C LYS A 186 -97.19 67.96 -13.25
N ALA A 187 -96.67 68.94 -14.00
CA ALA A 187 -95.37 68.84 -14.66
C ALA A 187 -94.22 68.93 -13.66
N GLU A 188 -94.32 69.81 -12.66
CA GLU A 188 -93.37 69.92 -11.55
C GLU A 188 -93.28 68.61 -10.75
N LYS A 189 -94.43 68.02 -10.38
CA LYS A 189 -94.44 66.70 -9.73
C LYS A 189 -93.79 65.60 -10.57
N ARG A 190 -94.05 65.59 -11.88
CA ARG A 190 -93.39 64.64 -12.80
C ARG A 190 -91.89 64.87 -12.87
N ASN A 191 -91.43 66.11 -12.84
CA ASN A 191 -89.99 66.42 -12.79
C ASN A 191 -89.36 65.96 -11.47
N GLU A 192 -90.03 66.15 -10.33
CA GLU A 192 -89.57 65.63 -9.04
C GLU A 192 -89.49 64.09 -9.05
N GLU A 193 -90.51 63.42 -9.59
CA GLU A 193 -90.50 61.96 -9.78
C GLU A 193 -89.34 61.51 -10.68
N LEU A 194 -89.12 62.20 -11.81
CA LEU A 194 -87.99 61.92 -12.71
C LEU A 194 -86.64 62.12 -12.01
N ILE A 195 -86.48 63.17 -11.20
CA ILE A 195 -85.24 63.41 -10.44
C ILE A 195 -84.98 62.23 -9.48
N CYS A 196 -85.99 61.78 -8.74
CA CYS A 196 -85.86 60.61 -7.87
C CYS A 196 -85.44 59.36 -8.66
N THR A 197 -86.05 59.11 -9.83
CA THR A 197 -85.65 57.95 -10.66
C THR A 197 -84.22 58.07 -11.19
N VAL A 198 -83.75 59.28 -11.52
CA VAL A 198 -82.36 59.51 -11.96
C VAL A 198 -81.39 59.28 -10.81
N ASP A 199 -81.72 59.71 -9.59
CA ASP A 199 -80.88 59.48 -8.41
C ASP A 199 -80.81 57.98 -8.04
N GLU A 200 -81.92 57.26 -8.16
CA GLU A 200 -81.96 55.80 -8.00
C GLU A 200 -81.08 55.08 -9.04
N LEU A 201 -81.17 55.49 -10.31
CA LEU A 201 -80.34 54.94 -11.39
C LEU A 201 -78.85 55.27 -11.18
N ARG A 202 -78.53 56.46 -10.67
CA ARG A 202 -77.14 56.84 -10.32
C ARG A 202 -76.60 55.97 -9.19
N SER A 203 -77.38 55.77 -8.13
CA SER A 203 -76.98 54.88 -7.02
C SER A 203 -76.75 53.45 -7.51
N SER A 204 -77.64 52.92 -8.36
CA SER A 204 -77.47 51.60 -8.95
C SER A 204 -76.22 51.51 -9.84
N LEU A 205 -75.94 52.56 -10.63
CA LEU A 205 -74.72 52.62 -11.43
C LEU A 205 -73.46 52.66 -10.55
N ASP A 206 -73.47 53.39 -9.44
CA ASP A 206 -72.36 53.42 -8.49
C ASP A 206 -72.17 52.04 -7.82
N ASP A 207 -73.25 51.37 -7.42
CA ASP A 207 -73.21 50.02 -6.87
C ASP A 207 -72.63 49.00 -7.87
N THR A 208 -73.06 49.06 -9.14
CA THR A 208 -72.50 48.20 -10.19
C THR A 208 -71.02 48.50 -10.48
N ASN A 209 -70.60 49.76 -10.43
CA ASN A 209 -69.19 50.13 -10.57
C ASN A 209 -68.32 49.62 -9.42
N VAL A 210 -68.84 49.64 -8.19
CA VAL A 210 -68.17 49.04 -7.02
C VAL A 210 -68.03 47.53 -7.21
N GLN A 211 -69.10 46.84 -7.63
CA GLN A 211 -69.06 45.41 -7.92
C GLN A 211 -68.05 45.07 -9.02
N LEU A 212 -68.00 45.85 -10.09
CA LEU A 212 -67.02 45.68 -11.18
C LEU A 212 -65.58 45.80 -10.67
N ASN A 213 -65.30 46.76 -9.79
CA ASN A 213 -63.97 46.93 -9.21
C ASN A 213 -63.60 45.74 -8.30
N VAL A 214 -64.54 45.24 -7.49
CA VAL A 214 -64.32 44.04 -6.68
C VAL A 214 -64.02 42.82 -7.56
N ILE A 215 -64.71 42.66 -8.69
CA ILE A 215 -64.45 41.58 -9.65
C ILE A 215 -63.05 41.72 -10.27
N LYS A 216 -62.66 42.93 -10.68
CA LYS A 216 -61.31 43.20 -11.22
C LYS A 216 -60.21 42.91 -10.20
N GLU A 217 -60.41 43.30 -8.94
CA GLU A 217 -59.47 43.01 -7.86
C GLU A 217 -59.37 41.51 -7.60
N ARG A 218 -60.49 40.78 -7.58
CA ARG A 218 -60.50 39.31 -7.48
C ARG A 218 -59.73 38.66 -8.64
N GLN A 219 -59.96 39.11 -9.86
CA GLN A 219 -59.28 38.58 -11.05
C GLN A 219 -57.77 38.85 -11.02
N ASN A 220 -57.34 40.02 -10.52
CA ASN A 220 -55.93 40.31 -10.32
C ASN A 220 -55.29 39.38 -9.29
N VAL A 221 -55.99 39.12 -8.18
CA VAL A 221 -55.53 38.18 -7.14
C VAL A 221 -55.46 36.75 -7.69
N GLU A 222 -56.45 36.32 -8.48
CA GLU A 222 -56.46 35.01 -9.13
C GLU A 222 -55.32 34.85 -10.14
N ASN A 223 -55.01 35.89 -10.92
CA ASN A 223 -53.85 35.91 -11.81
C ASN A 223 -52.52 35.82 -11.05
N VAL A 224 -52.41 36.49 -9.90
CA VAL A 224 -51.21 36.38 -9.03
C VAL A 224 -51.07 34.97 -8.48
N PHE A 225 -52.15 34.37 -7.98
CA PHE A 225 -52.13 32.97 -7.53
C PHE A 225 -51.78 31.99 -8.66
N SER A 226 -52.27 32.23 -9.88
CA SER A 226 -51.91 31.40 -11.04
C SER A 226 -50.42 31.49 -11.37
N LEU A 227 -49.82 32.69 -11.28
CA LEU A 227 -48.38 32.86 -11.51
C LEU A 227 -47.55 32.21 -10.41
N GLU A 228 -47.98 32.31 -9.15
CA GLU A 228 -47.32 31.63 -8.03
C GLU A 228 -47.42 30.10 -8.17
N LEU A 229 -48.56 29.56 -8.60
CA LEU A 229 -48.73 28.14 -8.87
C LEU A 229 -47.82 27.66 -10.00
N ASP A 230 -47.70 28.40 -11.10
CA ASP A 230 -46.77 28.11 -12.20
C ASP A 230 -45.30 28.07 -11.71
N ASP A 231 -44.92 28.98 -10.82
CA ASP A 231 -43.56 29.01 -10.26
C ASP A 231 -43.31 27.87 -9.27
N TYR A 232 -44.32 27.47 -8.49
CA TYR A 232 -44.26 26.26 -7.67
C TYR A 232 -44.18 24.99 -8.52
N GLU A 233 -44.92 24.90 -9.63
CA GLU A 233 -44.85 23.77 -10.56
C GLU A 233 -43.47 23.65 -11.21
N LYS A 234 -42.89 24.76 -11.67
CA LYS A 234 -41.51 24.77 -12.21
C LYS A 234 -40.48 24.36 -11.14
N SER A 235 -40.65 24.83 -9.91
CA SER A 235 -39.78 24.46 -8.79
C SER A 235 -39.90 22.97 -8.47
N LEU A 236 -41.12 22.43 -8.49
CA LEU A 236 -41.39 21.01 -8.30
C LEU A 236 -40.78 20.17 -9.42
N GLU A 237 -40.90 20.60 -10.68
CA GLU A 237 -40.30 19.91 -11.84
C GLU A 237 -38.77 19.89 -11.73
N LYS A 238 -38.16 21.00 -11.29
CA LYS A 238 -36.72 21.07 -11.05
C LYS A 238 -36.27 20.11 -9.96
N VAL A 239 -36.96 20.08 -8.81
CA VAL A 239 -36.69 19.14 -7.73
C VAL A 239 -36.88 17.69 -8.20
N GLN A 240 -37.92 17.40 -9.00
CA GLN A 240 -38.12 16.07 -9.57
C GLN A 240 -36.99 15.65 -10.50
N LYS A 241 -36.46 16.57 -11.32
CA LYS A 241 -35.29 16.32 -12.18
C LYS A 241 -34.04 16.03 -11.34
N GLU A 242 -33.77 16.83 -10.31
CA GLU A 242 -32.64 16.62 -9.39
C GLU A 242 -32.77 15.29 -8.63
N LEU A 243 -33.98 14.92 -8.20
CA LEU A 243 -34.26 13.67 -7.51
C LEU A 243 -34.12 12.46 -8.45
N LYS A 244 -34.42 12.62 -9.73
CA LYS A 244 -34.16 11.58 -10.75
C LYS A 244 -32.66 11.40 -10.98
N LEU A 245 -31.93 12.50 -11.12
CA LEU A 245 -30.48 12.50 -11.36
C LEU A 245 -29.73 11.87 -10.18
N THR A 246 -30.06 12.26 -8.95
CA THR A 246 -29.49 11.65 -7.74
C THR A 246 -29.85 10.17 -7.58
N ARG A 247 -31.03 9.71 -8.03
CA ARG A 247 -31.36 8.28 -8.06
C ARG A 247 -30.50 7.51 -9.06
N GLU A 248 -30.26 8.08 -10.24
CA GLU A 248 -29.38 7.49 -11.25
C GLU A 248 -27.93 7.43 -10.75
N GLU A 249 -27.44 8.47 -10.08
CA GLU A 249 -26.13 8.48 -9.41
C GLU A 249 -26.04 7.41 -8.31
N CYS A 250 -27.03 7.32 -7.41
CA CYS A 250 -27.09 6.27 -6.39
C CYS A 250 -27.10 4.86 -7.00
N ALA A 251 -27.82 4.65 -8.11
CA ALA A 251 -27.82 3.37 -8.81
C ALA A 251 -26.44 3.04 -9.40
N SER A 252 -25.76 4.03 -9.98
CA SER A 252 -24.40 3.87 -10.53
C SER A 252 -23.38 3.54 -9.43
N LEU A 253 -23.41 4.25 -8.30
CA LEU A 253 -22.54 3.98 -7.16
C LEU A 253 -22.82 2.62 -6.54
N THR A 254 -24.08 2.18 -6.51
CA THR A 254 -24.44 0.84 -6.04
C THR A 254 -23.86 -0.25 -6.94
N ALA A 255 -23.91 -0.05 -8.27
CA ALA A 255 -23.32 -0.98 -9.22
C ALA A 255 -21.77 -1.01 -9.13
N GLU A 256 -21.13 0.14 -8.93
CA GLU A 256 -19.69 0.22 -8.69
C GLU A 256 -19.28 -0.46 -7.38
N LEU A 257 -20.06 -0.29 -6.30
CA LEU A 257 -19.83 -0.99 -5.03
C LEU A 257 -20.00 -2.50 -5.16
N GLU A 258 -20.98 -2.98 -5.93
CA GLU A 258 -21.16 -4.40 -6.20
C GLU A 258 -20.00 -4.98 -7.01
N LYS A 259 -19.51 -4.23 -8.01
CA LYS A 259 -18.32 -4.60 -8.78
C LYS A 259 -17.07 -4.67 -7.89
N ALA A 260 -16.82 -3.64 -7.07
CA ALA A 260 -15.69 -3.60 -6.15
C ALA A 260 -15.76 -4.73 -5.10
N ARG A 261 -16.98 -5.09 -4.66
CA ARG A 261 -17.20 -6.24 -3.77
C ARG A 261 -16.83 -7.55 -4.44
N ASN A 262 -17.24 -7.77 -5.70
CA ASN A 262 -16.90 -8.97 -6.45
C ASN A 262 -15.39 -9.08 -6.70
N GLU A 263 -14.74 -7.98 -7.09
CA GLU A 263 -13.27 -7.91 -7.23
C GLU A 263 -12.57 -8.21 -5.89
N GLY A 264 -13.12 -7.73 -4.77
CA GLY A 264 -12.64 -8.04 -3.42
C GLY A 264 -12.79 -9.51 -3.03
N ASP A 265 -13.89 -10.16 -3.42
CA ASP A 265 -14.11 -11.59 -3.18
C ASP A 265 -13.17 -12.45 -4.06
N GLU A 266 -12.95 -12.10 -5.32
CA GLU A 266 -11.97 -12.74 -6.20
C GLU A 266 -10.54 -12.64 -5.64
N ALA A 267 -10.13 -11.45 -5.20
CA ALA A 267 -8.83 -11.25 -4.56
C ALA A 267 -8.69 -12.06 -3.26
N ARG A 268 -9.78 -12.24 -2.51
CA ARG A 268 -9.80 -13.08 -1.31
C ARG A 268 -9.63 -14.56 -1.64
N GLU A 269 -10.28 -15.05 -2.69
CA GLU A 269 -10.09 -16.41 -3.18
C GLU A 269 -8.65 -16.64 -3.67
N GLU A 270 -8.08 -15.69 -4.43
CA GLU A 270 -6.70 -15.77 -4.89
C GLU A 270 -5.71 -15.80 -3.72
N LYS A 271 -5.91 -14.92 -2.73
CA LYS A 271 -5.11 -14.93 -1.49
C LYS A 271 -5.21 -16.28 -0.76
N GLN A 272 -6.39 -16.89 -0.72
CA GLN A 272 -6.56 -18.21 -0.10
C GLN A 272 -5.84 -19.31 -0.90
N ARG A 273 -5.88 -19.26 -2.25
CA ARG A 273 -5.13 -20.17 -3.12
C ARG A 273 -3.62 -20.02 -2.92
N LEU A 274 -3.11 -18.80 -2.89
CA LEU A 274 -1.69 -18.51 -2.63
C LEU A 274 -1.26 -18.96 -1.23
N SER A 275 -2.08 -18.75 -0.21
CA SER A 275 -1.84 -19.24 1.15
C SER A 275 -1.77 -20.77 1.19
N ASN A 276 -2.68 -21.46 0.50
CA ASN A 276 -2.66 -22.93 0.37
C ASN A 276 -1.43 -23.43 -0.39
N ASN A 277 -0.99 -22.72 -1.43
CA ASN A 277 0.25 -23.07 -2.14
C ASN A 277 1.48 -22.84 -1.27
N LEU A 278 1.52 -21.76 -0.49
CA LEU A 278 2.60 -21.47 0.45
C LEU A 278 2.68 -22.54 1.56
N THR A 279 1.55 -23.01 2.09
CA THR A 279 1.56 -24.10 3.08
C THR A 279 2.03 -25.42 2.49
N LYS A 280 1.60 -25.77 1.27
CA LYS A 280 2.13 -26.94 0.52
C LYS A 280 3.63 -26.82 0.28
N MET A 281 4.11 -25.65 -0.14
CA MET A 281 5.53 -25.41 -0.39
C MET A 281 6.35 -25.48 0.90
N LYS A 282 5.84 -24.94 2.01
CA LYS A 282 6.45 -25.11 3.34
C LYS A 282 6.53 -26.58 3.74
N ALA A 283 5.47 -27.38 3.50
CA ALA A 283 5.49 -28.81 3.79
C ALA A 283 6.53 -29.56 2.92
N ALA A 284 6.66 -29.21 1.64
CA ALA A 284 7.70 -29.76 0.77
C ALA A 284 9.12 -29.40 1.25
N ILE A 285 9.34 -28.16 1.67
CA ILE A 285 10.63 -27.73 2.25
C ILE A 285 10.94 -28.53 3.52
N VAL A 286 9.96 -28.80 4.39
CA VAL A 286 10.16 -29.63 5.59
C VAL A 286 10.54 -31.06 5.21
N LYS A 287 9.89 -31.65 4.18
CA LYS A 287 10.25 -32.98 3.69
C LYS A 287 11.67 -33.03 3.14
N LEU A 288 12.03 -32.08 2.26
CA LEU A 288 13.38 -31.99 1.70
C LEU A 288 14.44 -31.76 2.78
N LYS A 289 14.14 -31.00 3.84
CA LYS A 289 15.04 -30.84 4.98
C LYS A 289 15.22 -32.15 5.76
N ALA A 290 14.15 -32.91 5.98
CA ALA A 290 14.24 -34.21 6.64
C ALA A 290 15.07 -35.20 5.80
N GLU A 291 14.84 -35.25 4.48
CA GLU A 291 15.64 -36.06 3.55
C GLU A 291 17.11 -35.62 3.53
N LEU A 292 17.39 -34.32 3.56
CA LEU A 292 18.75 -33.78 3.64
C LEU A 292 19.45 -34.19 4.95
N ASP A 293 18.75 -34.14 6.07
CA ASP A 293 19.32 -34.51 7.37
C ASP A 293 19.55 -36.03 7.47
N GLU A 294 18.66 -36.86 6.91
CA GLU A 294 18.87 -38.30 6.76
C GLU A 294 20.12 -38.60 5.91
N LYS A 295 20.31 -37.88 4.80
CA LYS A 295 21.50 -38.04 3.96
C LYS A 295 22.78 -37.58 4.65
N LYS A 296 22.73 -36.56 5.51
CA LYS A 296 23.87 -36.16 6.34
C LYS A 296 24.23 -37.22 7.37
N GLU A 297 23.25 -37.85 8.02
CA GLU A 297 23.51 -38.98 8.91
C GLU A 297 24.19 -40.13 8.17
N GLN A 298 23.69 -40.50 6.99
CA GLN A 298 24.33 -41.53 6.14
C GLN A 298 25.78 -41.17 5.77
N ILE A 299 26.05 -39.91 5.42
CA ILE A 299 27.42 -39.45 5.14
C ILE A 299 28.32 -39.56 6.39
N ASN A 300 27.81 -39.18 7.56
CA ASN A 300 28.56 -39.28 8.81
C ASN A 300 28.87 -40.73 9.19
N GLU A 301 27.92 -41.65 8.98
CA GLU A 301 28.13 -43.08 9.18
C GLU A 301 29.20 -43.63 8.23
N LEU A 302 29.11 -43.31 6.94
CA LEU A 302 30.11 -43.71 5.95
C LEU A 302 31.50 -43.11 6.25
N GLN A 303 31.57 -41.88 6.75
CA GLN A 303 32.84 -41.27 7.19
C GLN A 303 33.41 -41.99 8.41
N ALA A 304 32.57 -42.38 9.38
CA ALA A 304 33.01 -43.13 10.54
C ALA A 304 33.50 -44.54 10.14
N GLU A 305 32.83 -45.19 9.20
CA GLU A 305 33.25 -46.49 8.66
C GLU A 305 34.57 -46.36 7.88
N LYS A 306 34.71 -45.35 7.02
CA LYS A 306 35.97 -45.04 6.34
C LYS A 306 37.12 -44.88 7.33
N LYS A 307 36.91 -44.10 8.39
CA LYS A 307 37.94 -43.89 9.43
C LYS A 307 38.34 -45.20 10.11
N ARG A 308 37.38 -46.08 10.42
CA ARG A 308 37.67 -47.41 10.98
C ARG A 308 38.45 -48.29 10.02
N LEU A 309 38.14 -48.25 8.73
CA LEU A 309 38.86 -48.98 7.71
C LEU A 309 40.30 -48.45 7.56
N ASP A 310 40.48 -47.13 7.56
CA ASP A 310 41.81 -46.50 7.53
C ASP A 310 42.64 -46.91 8.76
N GLU A 311 42.06 -46.88 9.97
CA GLU A 311 42.71 -47.36 11.20
C GLU A 311 43.08 -48.86 11.14
N ASN A 312 42.25 -49.69 10.51
CA ASN A 312 42.57 -51.11 10.30
C ASN A 312 43.66 -51.32 9.25
N ILE A 313 43.67 -50.53 8.18
CA ILE A 313 44.73 -50.56 7.16
C ILE A 313 46.06 -50.20 7.80
N GLU A 314 46.10 -49.17 8.64
CA GLU A 314 47.31 -48.75 9.36
C GLU A 314 47.85 -49.86 10.26
N LYS A 315 46.98 -50.50 11.07
CA LYS A 315 47.36 -51.66 11.91
C LYS A 315 47.92 -52.82 11.08
N LEU A 316 47.25 -53.20 9.99
CA LEU A 316 47.74 -54.25 9.10
C LEU A 316 49.08 -53.87 8.45
N ASN A 317 49.29 -52.59 8.18
CA ASN A 317 50.54 -52.08 7.63
C ASN A 317 51.69 -52.20 8.66
N ASP A 318 51.40 -51.88 9.92
CA ASP A 318 52.33 -52.02 11.04
C ASP A 318 52.67 -53.48 11.30
N GLU A 319 51.67 -54.37 11.38
CA GLU A 319 51.86 -55.83 11.50
C GLU A 319 52.72 -56.36 10.35
N ARG A 320 52.41 -55.99 9.10
CA ARG A 320 53.21 -56.38 7.93
C ARG A 320 54.64 -55.85 8.02
N ASN A 321 54.86 -54.65 8.56
CA ASN A 321 56.20 -54.08 8.70
C ASN A 321 56.99 -54.79 9.81
N GLU A 322 56.33 -55.19 10.90
CA GLU A 322 56.91 -55.98 11.98
C GLU A 322 57.30 -57.38 11.47
N GLU A 323 56.40 -58.07 10.76
CA GLU A 323 56.69 -59.34 10.07
C GLU A 323 57.87 -59.20 9.10
N LYS A 324 57.92 -58.11 8.30
CA LYS A 324 59.06 -57.84 7.42
C LYS A 324 60.37 -57.67 8.18
N MET A 325 60.35 -57.01 9.33
CA MET A 325 61.53 -56.88 10.20
C MET A 325 61.98 -58.24 10.73
N GLU A 326 61.04 -59.06 11.20
CA GLU A 326 61.33 -60.42 11.67
C GLU A 326 61.91 -61.30 10.57
N PHE A 327 61.34 -61.25 9.35
CA PHE A 327 61.88 -61.96 8.19
C PHE A 327 63.27 -61.46 7.82
N SER A 328 63.51 -60.14 7.83
CA SER A 328 64.84 -59.58 7.56
C SER A 328 65.87 -60.03 8.59
N ALA A 329 65.50 -60.05 9.88
CA ALA A 329 66.35 -60.56 10.95
C ALA A 329 66.64 -62.06 10.76
N ALA A 330 65.61 -62.86 10.43
CA ALA A 330 65.77 -64.28 10.15
C ALA A 330 66.70 -64.53 8.96
N ILE A 331 66.53 -63.79 7.85
CA ILE A 331 67.42 -63.82 6.70
C ILE A 331 68.86 -63.49 7.12
N GLY A 332 69.07 -62.41 7.89
CA GLY A 332 70.40 -62.05 8.40
C GLY A 332 71.05 -63.15 9.25
N THR A 333 70.28 -63.82 10.11
CA THR A 333 70.81 -64.98 10.87
C THR A 333 71.13 -66.19 9.99
N ALA A 334 70.36 -66.40 8.92
CA ALA A 334 70.60 -67.48 7.98
C ALA A 334 71.84 -67.19 7.12
N GLU A 335 72.00 -65.95 6.65
CA GLU A 335 73.20 -65.48 5.95
C GLU A 335 74.46 -65.64 6.82
N GLU A 336 74.37 -65.32 8.12
CA GLU A 336 75.50 -65.49 9.03
C GLU A 336 75.83 -66.99 9.26
N LYS A 337 74.84 -67.87 9.35
CA LYS A 337 75.06 -69.32 9.38
C LYS A 337 75.67 -69.83 8.07
N ILE A 338 75.23 -69.32 6.92
CA ILE A 338 75.82 -69.66 5.62
C ILE A 338 77.30 -69.23 5.62
N ARG A 339 77.60 -67.99 6.05
CA ARG A 339 78.98 -67.48 6.15
C ARG A 339 79.85 -68.36 7.07
N GLN A 340 79.30 -68.82 8.20
CA GLN A 340 79.99 -69.76 9.10
C GLN A 340 80.23 -71.13 8.46
N LEU A 341 79.24 -71.66 7.73
CA LEU A 341 79.38 -72.91 6.98
C LEU A 341 80.39 -72.77 5.84
N GLU A 342 80.40 -71.66 5.11
CA GLU A 342 81.38 -71.36 4.06
C GLU A 342 82.81 -71.25 4.63
N ALA A 343 82.98 -70.61 5.78
CA ALA A 343 84.26 -70.58 6.50
C ALA A 343 84.69 -71.99 6.96
N GLY A 344 83.74 -72.79 7.45
CA GLY A 344 83.94 -74.20 7.78
C GLY A 344 84.37 -75.03 6.57
N CYS A 345 83.65 -74.93 5.45
CA CYS A 345 83.98 -75.57 4.18
C CYS A 345 85.35 -75.13 3.66
N SER A 346 85.70 -73.85 3.78
CA SER A 346 87.02 -73.34 3.39
C SER A 346 88.14 -73.93 4.25
N SER A 347 87.92 -74.04 5.56
CA SER A 347 88.86 -74.70 6.49
C SER A 347 89.01 -76.19 6.16
N LEU A 348 87.89 -76.90 5.95
CA LEU A 348 87.87 -78.31 5.59
C LEU A 348 88.56 -78.54 4.24
N ASN A 349 88.34 -77.65 3.27
CA ASN A 349 89.00 -77.70 1.96
C ASN A 349 90.51 -77.49 2.11
N ARG A 350 90.95 -76.59 3.00
CA ARG A 350 92.38 -76.39 3.32
C ARG A 350 93.00 -77.65 3.94
N GLN A 351 92.27 -78.34 4.82
CA GLN A 351 92.68 -79.64 5.36
C GLN A 351 92.72 -80.71 4.27
N LEU A 352 91.74 -80.76 3.37
CA LEU A 352 91.70 -81.69 2.25
C LEU A 352 92.89 -81.48 1.29
N VAL A 353 93.25 -80.24 1.02
CA VAL A 353 94.45 -79.90 0.23
C VAL A 353 95.73 -80.35 0.94
N SER A 354 95.83 -80.15 2.26
CA SER A 354 96.96 -80.67 3.05
C SER A 354 97.04 -82.20 3.07
N LEU A 355 95.91 -82.90 3.12
CA LEU A 355 95.89 -84.37 3.03
C LEU A 355 96.22 -84.84 1.62
N ARG A 356 95.78 -84.11 0.58
CA ARG A 356 96.15 -84.38 -0.81
C ARG A 356 97.65 -84.20 -1.03
N SER A 357 98.27 -83.16 -0.45
CA SER A 357 99.72 -82.97 -0.54
C SER A 357 100.50 -84.07 0.21
N GLN A 358 100.03 -84.48 1.39
CA GLN A 358 100.59 -85.64 2.09
C GLN A 358 100.48 -86.92 1.26
N ARG A 359 99.31 -87.16 0.64
CA ARG A 359 99.10 -88.30 -0.27
C ARG A 359 100.03 -88.25 -1.48
N GLU A 360 100.23 -87.09 -2.10
CA GLU A 360 101.20 -86.91 -3.19
C GLU A 360 102.63 -87.18 -2.74
N THR A 361 102.99 -86.82 -1.51
CA THR A 361 104.33 -87.08 -0.97
C THR A 361 104.55 -88.58 -0.77
N LEU A 362 103.54 -89.28 -0.24
CA LEU A 362 103.55 -90.74 -0.12
C LEU A 362 103.50 -91.44 -1.49
N GLN A 363 102.79 -90.86 -2.47
CA GLN A 363 102.74 -91.37 -3.85
C GLN A 363 104.12 -91.26 -4.52
N ARG A 364 104.82 -90.13 -4.37
CA ARG A 364 106.21 -89.99 -4.86
C ARG A 364 107.14 -91.03 -4.22
N GLN A 365 107.02 -91.25 -2.90
CA GLN A 365 107.77 -92.30 -2.23
C GLN A 365 107.45 -93.71 -2.75
N TYR A 366 106.20 -93.98 -3.11
CA TYR A 366 105.80 -95.24 -3.74
C TYR A 366 106.38 -95.38 -5.16
N ASP A 367 106.33 -94.32 -5.95
CA ASP A 367 106.83 -94.29 -7.33
C ASP A 367 108.37 -94.46 -7.37
N ASP A 368 109.12 -93.86 -6.43
CA ASP A 368 110.56 -94.04 -6.27
C ASP A 368 110.92 -95.51 -5.97
N LEU A 369 110.18 -96.16 -5.06
CA LEU A 369 110.35 -97.59 -4.76
C LEU A 369 110.03 -98.48 -5.97
N ALA A 370 108.99 -98.12 -6.75
CA ALA A 370 108.63 -98.84 -7.96
C ALA A 370 109.70 -98.70 -9.05
N GLN A 371 110.36 -97.54 -9.14
CA GLN A 371 111.46 -97.28 -10.05
C GLN A 371 112.75 -98.02 -9.66
N GLU A 372 113.04 -98.14 -8.36
CA GLU A 372 114.11 -99.02 -7.85
C GLU A 372 113.87 -100.49 -8.19
N HIS A 373 112.63 -100.97 -8.05
CA HIS A 373 112.27 -102.35 -8.41
C HIS A 373 112.39 -102.60 -9.92
N SER A 374 112.02 -101.60 -10.74
CA SER A 374 112.17 -101.61 -12.21
C SER A 374 113.64 -101.65 -12.66
N THR A 375 114.51 -100.86 -12.02
CA THR A 375 115.95 -100.83 -12.31
C THR A 375 116.66 -102.10 -11.84
N PHE A 376 116.25 -102.70 -10.72
CA PHE A 376 116.75 -104.02 -10.27
C PHE A 376 116.39 -105.14 -11.25
N LYS A 377 115.15 -105.14 -11.76
CA LYS A 377 114.67 -106.10 -12.76
C LYS A 377 115.41 -105.97 -14.08
N THR A 378 115.71 -104.74 -14.51
CA THR A 378 116.46 -104.45 -15.74
C THR A 378 117.95 -104.84 -15.62
N ARG A 379 118.53 -104.70 -14.43
CA ARG A 379 119.94 -105.09 -14.15
C ARG A 379 120.13 -106.61 -14.04
N ALA A 380 119.12 -107.35 -13.59
CA ALA A 380 119.15 -108.82 -13.54
C ALA A 380 119.09 -109.46 -14.95
N LEU A 381 118.35 -108.85 -15.88
CA LEU A 381 118.22 -109.36 -17.25
C LEU A 381 119.46 -109.09 -18.12
N TYR A 382 120.24 -108.05 -17.85
CA TYR A 382 121.46 -107.72 -18.62
C TYR A 382 122.68 -108.59 -18.26
N VAL A 383 122.72 -109.23 -17.07
CA VAL A 383 123.85 -110.06 -16.63
C VAL A 383 123.72 -111.54 -17.03
N LEU A 384 122.51 -112.03 -17.32
CA LEU A 384 122.29 -113.42 -17.74
C LEU A 384 122.70 -113.69 -19.21
N GLU A 385 123.05 -112.66 -19.98
CA GLU A 385 123.20 -112.75 -21.44
C GLU A 385 124.64 -112.66 -21.96
N GLN A 386 125.67 -112.59 -21.09
CA GLN A 386 127.07 -112.65 -21.54
C GLN A 386 127.94 -113.66 -20.75
N LYS A 387 128.25 -114.77 -21.46
CA LYS A 387 129.26 -115.83 -21.22
C LYS A 387 128.77 -117.01 -20.37
N LYS A 388 128.55 -118.24 -20.88
CA LYS A 388 129.12 -119.05 -21.98
C LYS A 388 130.65 -119.28 -21.91
N GLY A 389 131.03 -120.57 -21.78
CA GLY A 389 132.37 -121.15 -22.01
C GLY A 389 132.97 -121.80 -20.76
N ASP A 390 132.85 -123.12 -20.55
CA ASP A 390 133.81 -124.19 -20.93
C ASP A 390 134.79 -124.46 -19.76
N GLU A 391 135.14 -125.68 -19.29
CA GLU A 391 135.32 -126.97 -19.97
C GLU A 391 135.58 -128.13 -18.94
N SER A 392 135.36 -129.38 -19.39
CA SER A 392 136.06 -130.65 -19.05
C SER A 392 135.73 -131.51 -17.77
N GLN A 393 134.93 -132.57 -18.01
CA GLN A 393 135.04 -134.03 -17.71
C GLN A 393 136.28 -134.60 -16.97
N PRO A 394 136.26 -135.82 -16.33
CA PRO A 394 135.66 -137.06 -16.87
C PRO A 394 135.06 -138.13 -15.91
N LYS A 395 134.17 -138.95 -16.51
CA LYS A 395 133.85 -140.40 -16.41
C LYS A 395 134.06 -141.20 -15.10
N LYS A 396 133.09 -142.08 -14.81
CA LYS A 396 133.11 -143.56 -15.06
C LYS A 396 132.53 -144.39 -13.90
N ASP A 397 131.29 -144.84 -14.07
CA ASP A 397 130.82 -146.25 -14.13
C ASP A 397 130.93 -147.05 -12.82
N GLU A 398 129.76 -147.43 -12.29
CA GLU A 398 129.42 -148.65 -11.53
C GLU A 398 128.21 -148.29 -10.61
N ILE A 399 126.93 -148.54 -10.89
CA ILE A 399 126.24 -149.72 -11.41
C ILE A 399 126.96 -151.01 -10.99
N GLU A 400 126.24 -151.88 -10.30
CA GLU A 400 126.59 -153.30 -10.12
C GLU A 400 127.35 -153.69 -8.85
N MET A 401 127.44 -152.82 -7.86
CA MET A 401 127.87 -153.20 -6.51
C MET A 401 127.10 -152.35 -5.51
N LEU A 402 125.97 -152.84 -4.98
CA LEU A 402 125.36 -152.52 -3.66
C LEU A 402 123.82 -152.65 -3.65
N GLU A 403 123.20 -153.05 -4.77
CA GLU A 403 121.87 -153.69 -4.79
C GLU A 403 121.87 -155.13 -4.22
N GLN A 404 123.01 -155.64 -3.73
CA GLN A 404 123.09 -156.98 -3.14
C GLN A 404 123.76 -157.08 -1.76
N THR A 405 124.26 -155.98 -1.20
CA THR A 405 125.12 -156.11 0.00
C THR A 405 124.49 -155.69 1.30
N ILE A 406 123.38 -154.95 1.34
CA ILE A 406 122.86 -154.51 2.65
C ILE A 406 121.32 -154.66 2.79
N GLU A 407 120.75 -155.60 2.02
CA GLU A 407 119.65 -156.44 2.52
C GLU A 407 120.17 -157.43 3.60
N GLN A 408 121.50 -157.53 3.78
CA GLN A 408 122.14 -158.35 4.82
C GLN A 408 122.60 -157.62 6.08
N GLN A 409 122.51 -156.27 6.19
CA GLN A 409 122.81 -155.55 7.46
C GLN A 409 121.55 -154.99 8.14
N LYS A 410 120.39 -155.62 7.89
CA LYS A 410 119.14 -155.42 8.64
C LYS A 410 118.99 -156.32 9.87
N LYS A 411 119.99 -157.14 10.26
CA LYS A 411 119.79 -158.10 11.37
C LYS A 411 120.96 -158.42 12.32
N THR A 412 122.15 -157.88 12.13
CA THR A 412 123.29 -158.14 13.05
C THR A 412 124.31 -157.00 13.01
N ILE A 413 123.99 -155.87 13.66
CA ILE A 413 124.84 -155.08 14.59
C ILE A 413 123.92 -154.05 15.28
N GLU A 414 122.78 -154.54 15.74
CA GLU A 414 122.26 -154.10 17.03
C GLU A 414 123.16 -154.81 18.06
N ASN A 415 124.27 -154.15 18.43
CA ASN A 415 124.96 -154.19 19.73
C ASN A 415 126.42 -153.67 19.65
N LEU A 416 126.59 -152.41 20.10
CA LEU A 416 127.74 -151.79 20.84
C LEU A 416 128.94 -151.18 20.03
N THR A 417 129.56 -149.99 20.25
CA THR A 417 129.36 -148.73 21.02
C THR A 417 130.49 -147.71 20.62
N SER A 418 130.19 -146.39 20.51
CA SER A 418 131.03 -145.15 20.70
C SER A 418 132.36 -144.86 19.94
N ALA A 419 132.46 -143.71 19.22
CA ALA A 419 133.41 -142.56 19.43
C ALA A 419 133.61 -141.60 18.21
N SER A 420 133.91 -140.32 18.51
CA SER A 420 134.13 -139.10 17.68
C SER A 420 135.54 -139.00 17.03
N SER A 421 135.75 -138.23 15.93
CA SER A 421 136.89 -137.26 15.72
C SER A 421 137.47 -136.95 14.31
N GLU A 422 136.87 -137.28 13.15
CA GLU A 422 137.56 -137.06 11.83
C GLU A 422 136.98 -135.96 10.89
N GLU A 423 135.94 -135.21 11.30
CA GLU A 423 135.29 -134.16 10.47
C GLU A 423 136.11 -132.85 10.37
N GLU A 424 137.15 -132.66 11.17
CA GLU A 424 137.83 -131.35 11.33
C GLU A 424 138.99 -131.12 10.33
N ARG A 425 139.48 -132.15 9.64
CA ARG A 425 140.74 -132.07 8.87
C ARG A 425 140.58 -131.55 7.44
N LEU A 426 139.43 -131.71 6.78
CA LEU A 426 139.25 -131.36 5.36
C LEU A 426 138.85 -129.88 5.08
N ARG A 427 138.52 -129.07 6.11
CA ARG A 427 138.23 -127.63 5.93
C ARG A 427 139.46 -126.76 5.60
N ASN A 428 140.67 -127.23 5.91
CA ASN A 428 141.86 -126.39 5.86
C ASN A 428 142.44 -126.16 4.45
N GLU A 429 142.16 -127.02 3.48
CA GLU A 429 142.67 -126.85 2.10
C GLU A 429 141.83 -125.84 1.27
N LEU A 430 140.64 -125.45 1.73
CA LEU A 430 139.79 -124.43 1.10
C LEU A 430 140.34 -122.98 1.19
N LYS A 431 141.45 -122.76 1.92
CA LYS A 431 141.93 -121.43 2.33
C LYS A 431 142.96 -120.79 1.39
N GLU A 432 143.75 -121.57 0.63
CA GLU A 432 144.85 -121.02 -0.20
C GLU A 432 144.40 -120.51 -1.58
N VAL A 433 143.44 -121.16 -2.23
CA VAL A 433 142.99 -120.76 -3.60
C VAL A 433 142.31 -119.39 -3.60
N ASN A 434 141.79 -118.93 -2.46
CA ASN A 434 141.17 -117.61 -2.34
C ASN A 434 142.19 -116.45 -2.46
N GLY A 435 143.49 -116.71 -2.31
CA GLY A 435 144.54 -115.70 -2.39
C GLY A 435 144.83 -115.16 -3.81
N THR A 436 144.62 -115.96 -4.86
CA THR A 436 144.88 -115.54 -6.25
C THR A 436 143.78 -114.62 -6.82
N VAL A 437 142.57 -114.72 -6.29
CA VAL A 437 141.42 -113.85 -6.64
C VAL A 437 141.66 -112.40 -6.18
N GLU A 438 142.48 -112.18 -5.16
CA GLU A 438 142.72 -110.86 -4.58
C GLU A 438 143.64 -109.97 -5.45
N GLU A 439 144.56 -110.56 -6.24
CA GLU A 439 145.50 -109.80 -7.08
C GLU A 439 144.82 -109.26 -8.35
N GLN A 440 143.97 -110.05 -9.03
CA GLN A 440 143.19 -109.59 -10.19
C GLN A 440 142.18 -108.47 -9.82
N ARG A 441 141.76 -108.39 -8.56
CA ARG A 441 140.91 -107.29 -8.03
C ARG A 441 141.65 -105.94 -7.92
N LYS A 442 142.99 -105.90 -7.95
CA LYS A 442 143.75 -104.64 -7.91
C LYS A 442 143.88 -103.99 -9.29
N GLU A 443 144.06 -104.77 -10.36
CA GLU A 443 144.14 -104.22 -11.73
C GLU A 443 142.78 -103.71 -12.23
N MET A 444 141.68 -104.40 -11.89
CA MET A 444 140.31 -103.92 -12.12
C MET A 444 139.97 -102.59 -11.42
N ARG A 445 140.74 -102.20 -10.40
CA ARG A 445 140.56 -100.93 -9.69
C ARG A 445 141.13 -99.73 -10.46
N ALA A 446 142.30 -99.88 -11.09
CA ALA A 446 142.95 -98.81 -11.82
C ALA A 446 142.17 -98.37 -13.09
N LEU A 447 141.59 -99.33 -13.83
CA LEU A 447 140.74 -99.03 -14.99
C LEU A 447 139.40 -98.38 -14.58
N LYS A 448 138.88 -98.70 -13.40
CA LYS A 448 137.64 -98.12 -12.86
C LYS A 448 137.80 -96.64 -12.48
N ASP A 449 138.99 -96.21 -12.11
CA ASP A 449 139.27 -94.82 -11.73
C ASP A 449 139.43 -93.90 -12.96
N LEU A 450 139.89 -94.39 -14.10
CA LEU A 450 139.94 -93.60 -15.35
C LEU A 450 138.52 -93.31 -15.91
N PHE A 451 137.60 -94.28 -15.78
CA PHE A 451 136.19 -94.08 -16.18
C PHE A 451 135.44 -93.10 -15.27
N LYS A 452 135.80 -93.02 -13.97
CA LYS A 452 135.26 -92.01 -13.05
C LYS A 452 135.60 -90.58 -13.49
N GLU A 453 136.81 -90.34 -13.99
CA GLU A 453 137.23 -89.00 -14.40
C GLU A 453 136.45 -88.51 -15.64
N GLN A 454 136.14 -89.40 -16.59
CA GLN A 454 135.29 -89.03 -17.74
C GLN A 454 133.82 -88.85 -17.36
N THR A 455 133.30 -89.62 -16.40
CA THR A 455 131.92 -89.44 -15.91
C THR A 455 131.76 -88.13 -15.13
N GLU A 456 132.75 -87.68 -14.35
CA GLU A 456 132.70 -86.40 -13.65
C GLU A 456 132.66 -85.17 -14.59
N LYS A 457 133.28 -85.24 -15.77
CA LYS A 457 133.24 -84.14 -16.75
C LYS A 457 131.87 -84.01 -17.43
N LEU A 458 131.20 -85.13 -17.70
CA LEU A 458 129.82 -85.15 -18.21
C LEU A 458 128.81 -84.67 -17.15
N LEU A 459 128.98 -85.07 -15.88
CA LEU A 459 128.10 -84.70 -14.78
C LEU A 459 128.14 -83.19 -14.46
N LYS A 460 129.28 -82.52 -14.69
CA LYS A 460 129.40 -81.05 -14.61
C LYS A 460 128.71 -80.31 -15.77
N ALA A 461 128.53 -80.95 -16.92
CA ALA A 461 127.79 -80.39 -18.05
C ALA A 461 126.27 -80.55 -17.86
N GLU A 462 125.82 -81.67 -17.29
CA GLU A 462 124.40 -81.88 -16.90
C GLU A 462 123.93 -80.86 -15.86
N LYS A 463 124.71 -80.61 -14.79
CA LYS A 463 124.35 -79.61 -13.77
C LYS A 463 124.14 -78.20 -14.33
N ARG A 464 124.92 -77.80 -15.34
CA ARG A 464 124.74 -76.50 -16.01
C ARG A 464 123.44 -76.44 -16.84
N ASN A 465 122.98 -77.57 -17.36
CA ASN A 465 121.71 -77.64 -18.10
C ASN A 465 120.51 -77.61 -17.15
N GLU A 466 120.61 -78.27 -15.98
CA GLU A 466 119.57 -78.20 -14.94
C GLU A 466 119.38 -76.78 -14.39
N GLU A 467 120.47 -76.05 -14.15
CA GLU A 467 120.42 -74.65 -13.72
C GLU A 467 119.69 -73.74 -14.74
N LEU A 468 119.92 -73.97 -16.04
CA LEU A 468 119.22 -73.23 -17.11
C LEU A 468 117.73 -73.57 -17.18
N ILE A 469 117.33 -74.81 -16.91
CA ILE A 469 115.92 -75.23 -16.86
C ILE A 469 115.21 -74.53 -15.69
N CYS A 470 115.83 -74.44 -14.52
CA CYS A 470 115.26 -73.72 -13.37
C CYS A 470 115.00 -72.23 -13.68
N THR A 471 115.90 -71.55 -14.41
CA THR A 471 115.67 -70.14 -14.81
C THR A 471 114.51 -69.97 -15.80
N VAL A 472 114.25 -70.98 -16.64
CA VAL A 472 113.12 -70.96 -17.59
C VAL A 472 111.80 -71.20 -16.87
N ASP A 473 111.78 -72.06 -15.85
CA ASP A 473 110.59 -72.32 -15.05
C ASP A 473 110.20 -71.13 -14.16
N GLU A 474 111.17 -70.41 -13.61
CA GLU A 474 110.94 -69.15 -12.88
C GLU A 474 110.30 -68.07 -13.77
N LEU A 475 110.79 -67.92 -15.01
CA LEU A 475 110.22 -66.97 -15.97
C LEU A 475 108.81 -67.39 -16.44
N ARG A 476 108.52 -68.69 -16.54
CA ARG A 476 107.17 -69.20 -16.85
C ARG A 476 106.19 -68.94 -15.71
N SER A 477 106.59 -69.16 -14.46
CA SER A 477 105.77 -68.85 -13.28
C SER A 477 105.43 -67.37 -13.19
N SER A 478 106.42 -66.50 -13.44
CA SER A 478 106.20 -65.04 -13.53
C SER A 478 105.19 -64.66 -14.61
N LEU A 479 105.23 -65.33 -15.78
CA LEU A 479 104.30 -65.05 -16.86
C LEU A 479 102.87 -65.50 -16.51
N ASP A 480 102.71 -66.65 -15.87
CA ASP A 480 101.41 -67.15 -15.42
C ASP A 480 100.81 -66.24 -14.33
N ASP A 481 101.61 -65.73 -13.39
CA ASP A 481 101.17 -64.76 -12.39
C ASP A 481 100.66 -63.46 -13.04
N THR A 482 101.34 -62.97 -14.10
CA THR A 482 100.87 -61.78 -14.83
C THR A 482 99.58 -62.04 -15.63
N ASN A 483 99.38 -63.26 -16.16
CA ASN A 483 98.16 -63.63 -16.86
C ASN A 483 96.96 -63.77 -15.91
N VAL A 484 97.17 -64.28 -14.68
CA VAL A 484 96.12 -64.32 -13.65
C VAL A 484 95.70 -62.91 -13.25
N GLN A 485 96.65 -61.98 -13.08
CA GLN A 485 96.33 -60.58 -12.80
C GLN A 485 95.55 -59.91 -13.95
N LEU A 486 95.86 -60.23 -15.21
CA LEU A 486 95.12 -59.71 -16.37
C LEU A 486 93.66 -60.19 -16.41
N ASN A 487 93.38 -61.43 -16.04
CA ASN A 487 92.01 -61.96 -16.00
C ASN A 487 91.18 -61.34 -14.87
N VAL A 488 91.78 -61.09 -13.69
CA VAL A 488 91.11 -60.38 -12.58
C VAL A 488 90.72 -58.94 -12.98
N ILE A 489 91.52 -58.27 -13.82
CA ILE A 489 91.20 -56.93 -14.32
C ILE A 489 90.06 -56.98 -15.35
N LYS A 490 90.01 -57.98 -16.22
CA LYS A 490 88.91 -58.17 -17.19
C LYS A 490 87.58 -58.50 -16.49
N GLU A 491 87.61 -59.30 -15.44
CA GLU A 491 86.41 -59.58 -14.64
C GLU A 491 85.92 -58.34 -13.88
N ARG A 492 86.83 -57.49 -13.37
CA ARG A 492 86.47 -56.18 -12.81
C ARG A 492 85.78 -55.26 -13.83
N GLN A 493 86.25 -55.21 -15.08
CA GLN A 493 85.61 -54.42 -16.14
C GLN A 493 84.19 -54.90 -16.47
N ASN A 494 83.93 -56.21 -16.43
CA ASN A 494 82.58 -56.73 -16.66
C ASN A 494 81.62 -56.39 -15.52
N VAL A 495 82.08 -56.39 -14.28
CA VAL A 495 81.30 -55.98 -13.11
C VAL A 495 81.02 -54.47 -13.13
N GLU A 496 81.98 -53.64 -13.56
CA GLU A 496 81.81 -52.19 -13.72
C GLU A 496 80.73 -51.83 -14.77
N ASN A 497 80.63 -52.61 -15.86
CA ASN A 497 79.55 -52.47 -16.84
C ASN A 497 78.16 -52.83 -16.28
N VAL A 498 78.08 -53.81 -15.36
CA VAL A 498 76.82 -54.17 -14.68
C VAL A 498 76.40 -53.08 -13.71
N PHE A 499 77.33 -52.54 -12.91
CA PHE A 499 77.04 -51.38 -12.06
C PHE A 499 76.60 -50.15 -12.85
N SER A 500 77.14 -49.93 -14.04
CA SER A 500 76.73 -48.84 -14.91
C SER A 500 75.28 -49.01 -15.39
N LEU A 501 74.88 -50.23 -15.73
CA LEU A 501 73.50 -50.54 -16.11
C LEU A 501 72.52 -50.41 -14.93
N GLU A 502 72.92 -50.85 -13.73
CA GLU A 502 72.11 -50.68 -12.52
C GLU A 502 71.95 -49.19 -12.16
N LEU A 503 73.01 -48.39 -12.27
CA LEU A 503 72.95 -46.94 -12.06
C LEU A 503 72.02 -46.25 -13.06
N ASP A 504 72.06 -46.63 -14.35
CA ASP A 504 71.15 -46.14 -15.39
C ASP A 504 69.68 -46.44 -15.07
N ASP A 505 69.39 -47.63 -14.53
CA ASP A 505 68.04 -48.04 -14.14
C ASP A 505 67.56 -47.33 -12.85
N TYR A 506 68.47 -47.09 -11.90
CA TYR A 506 68.19 -46.23 -10.75
C TYR A 506 67.93 -44.78 -11.17
N GLU A 507 68.71 -44.24 -12.11
CA GLU A 507 68.56 -42.86 -12.60
C GLU A 507 67.24 -42.66 -13.34
N LYS A 508 66.84 -43.62 -14.18
CA LYS A 508 65.50 -43.63 -14.82
C LYS A 508 64.37 -43.76 -13.80
N SER A 509 64.56 -44.55 -12.75
CA SER A 509 63.57 -44.67 -11.68
C SER A 509 63.47 -43.38 -10.87
N LEU A 510 64.60 -42.71 -10.61
CA LEU A 510 64.66 -41.43 -9.92
C LEU A 510 63.98 -40.33 -10.74
N GLU A 511 64.21 -40.28 -12.06
CA GLU A 511 63.52 -39.34 -12.96
C GLU A 511 62.00 -39.57 -12.98
N LYS A 512 61.54 -40.82 -12.99
CA LYS A 512 60.11 -41.14 -12.93
C LYS A 512 59.49 -40.65 -11.62
N VAL A 513 60.12 -40.98 -10.50
CA VAL A 513 59.66 -40.50 -9.18
C VAL A 513 59.72 -38.97 -9.12
N GLN A 514 60.73 -38.32 -9.70
CA GLN A 514 60.84 -36.87 -9.72
C GLN A 514 59.77 -36.19 -10.59
N LYS A 515 59.37 -36.81 -11.71
CA LYS A 515 58.22 -36.37 -12.53
C LYS A 515 56.90 -36.56 -11.80
N GLU A 516 56.68 -37.70 -11.17
CA GLU A 516 55.49 -37.97 -10.35
C GLU A 516 55.41 -37.02 -9.15
N LEU A 517 56.53 -36.72 -8.50
CA LEU A 517 56.63 -35.78 -7.38
C LEU A 517 56.37 -34.33 -7.82
N LYS A 518 56.67 -34.00 -9.08
CA LYS A 518 56.36 -32.69 -9.67
C LYS A 518 54.89 -32.57 -10.03
N LEU A 519 54.31 -33.59 -10.67
CA LEU A 519 52.88 -33.66 -10.98
C LEU A 519 52.03 -33.58 -9.71
N THR A 520 52.34 -34.40 -8.70
CA THR A 520 51.64 -34.35 -7.41
C THR A 520 51.82 -33.01 -6.70
N ARG A 521 52.96 -32.32 -6.86
CA ARG A 521 53.15 -30.95 -6.36
C ARG A 521 52.23 -29.95 -7.05
N GLU A 522 52.11 -30.03 -8.36
CA GLU A 522 51.25 -29.16 -9.18
C GLU A 522 49.78 -29.41 -8.86
N GLU A 523 49.38 -30.68 -8.67
CA GLU A 523 48.04 -31.07 -8.21
C GLU A 523 47.76 -30.61 -6.77
N CYS A 524 48.73 -30.73 -5.86
CA CYS A 524 48.58 -30.16 -4.51
C CYS A 524 48.41 -28.64 -4.57
N ALA A 525 49.18 -27.95 -5.42
CA ALA A 525 49.08 -26.51 -5.59
C ALA A 525 47.72 -26.08 -6.14
N SER A 526 47.19 -26.78 -7.14
CA SER A 526 45.86 -26.50 -7.70
C SER A 526 44.77 -26.78 -6.68
N LEU A 527 44.83 -27.88 -5.94
CA LEU A 527 43.87 -28.20 -4.89
C LEU A 527 43.92 -27.18 -3.73
N THR A 528 45.11 -26.67 -3.37
CA THR A 528 45.19 -25.58 -2.39
C THR A 528 44.59 -24.28 -2.89
N ALA A 529 44.75 -23.94 -4.18
CA ALA A 529 44.14 -22.75 -4.78
C ALA A 529 42.60 -22.87 -4.85
N GLU A 530 42.08 -24.05 -5.19
CA GLU A 530 40.64 -24.34 -5.16
C GLU A 530 40.09 -24.29 -3.73
N LEU A 531 40.83 -24.79 -2.73
CA LEU A 531 40.45 -24.68 -1.32
C LEU A 531 40.44 -23.22 -0.83
N GLU A 532 41.41 -22.40 -1.24
CA GLU A 532 41.40 -20.96 -0.93
C GLU A 532 40.21 -20.25 -1.59
N LYS A 533 39.91 -20.57 -2.85
CA LYS A 533 38.75 -20.01 -3.55
C LYS A 533 37.43 -20.39 -2.86
N ALA A 534 37.24 -21.67 -2.57
CA ALA A 534 36.05 -22.15 -1.86
C ALA A 534 35.95 -21.57 -0.45
N ARG A 535 37.08 -21.29 0.22
CA ARG A 535 37.11 -20.61 1.52
C ARG A 535 36.66 -19.16 1.40
N ASN A 536 37.16 -18.42 0.42
CA ASN A 536 36.77 -17.02 0.19
C ASN A 536 35.28 -16.92 -0.17
N GLU A 537 34.77 -17.77 -1.06
CA GLU A 537 33.34 -17.87 -1.39
C GLU A 537 32.51 -18.21 -0.13
N GLY A 538 33.02 -19.08 0.74
CA GLY A 538 32.39 -19.42 2.01
C GLY A 538 32.35 -18.25 3.00
N ASP A 539 33.40 -17.43 3.06
CA ASP A 539 33.47 -16.25 3.90
C ASP A 539 32.55 -15.13 3.38
N GLU A 540 32.49 -14.89 2.07
CA GLU A 540 31.55 -13.97 1.42
C GLU A 540 30.08 -14.35 1.69
N ALA A 541 29.73 -15.62 1.51
CA ALA A 541 28.39 -16.12 1.82
C ALA A 541 28.04 -15.96 3.32
N ARG A 542 29.05 -16.04 4.20
CA ARG A 542 28.87 -15.84 5.65
C ARG A 542 28.61 -14.37 5.98
N GLU A 543 29.33 -13.45 5.35
CA GLU A 543 29.11 -12.01 5.48
C GLU A 543 27.73 -11.60 4.94
N GLU A 544 27.33 -12.13 3.78
CA GLU A 544 26.01 -11.87 3.20
C GLU A 544 24.89 -12.39 4.11
N LYS A 545 25.04 -13.60 4.65
CA LYS A 545 24.11 -14.17 5.65
C LYS A 545 24.02 -13.28 6.89
N GLN A 546 25.14 -12.72 7.36
CA GLN A 546 25.15 -11.82 8.51
C GLN A 546 24.47 -10.48 8.19
N ARG A 547 24.67 -9.93 7.00
CA ARG A 547 23.97 -8.75 6.47
C ARG A 547 22.46 -8.97 6.40
N LEU A 548 22.03 -10.08 5.79
CA LEU A 548 20.61 -10.44 5.70
C LEU A 548 19.99 -10.69 7.08
N SER A 549 20.72 -11.33 8.01
CA SER A 549 20.29 -11.50 9.39
C SER A 549 20.09 -10.16 10.11
N ASN A 550 21.02 -9.21 9.94
CA ASN A 550 20.92 -7.87 10.51
C ASN A 550 19.78 -7.05 9.90
N ASN A 551 19.53 -7.20 8.60
CA ASN A 551 18.38 -6.57 7.96
C ASN A 551 17.07 -7.18 8.46
N LEU A 552 17.01 -8.50 8.64
CA LEU A 552 15.85 -9.19 9.20
C LEU A 552 15.57 -8.75 10.64
N THR A 553 16.60 -8.54 11.48
CA THR A 553 16.41 -8.02 12.85
C THR A 553 15.93 -6.57 12.85
N LYS A 554 16.49 -5.70 12.00
CA LYS A 554 16.00 -4.32 11.81
C LYS A 554 14.55 -4.28 11.33
N MET A 555 14.21 -5.10 10.35
CA MET A 555 12.85 -5.18 9.79
C MET A 555 11.86 -5.75 10.82
N LYS A 556 12.26 -6.75 11.62
CA LYS A 556 11.47 -7.22 12.77
C LYS A 556 11.26 -6.13 13.81
N ALA A 557 12.29 -5.34 14.13
CA ALA A 557 12.17 -4.22 15.07
C ALA A 557 11.22 -3.13 14.54
N ALA A 558 11.27 -2.81 13.24
CA ALA A 558 10.33 -1.88 12.60
C ALA A 558 8.89 -2.41 12.65
N ILE A 559 8.67 -3.70 12.39
CA ILE A 559 7.34 -4.33 12.52
C ILE A 559 6.82 -4.24 13.95
N VAL A 560 7.69 -4.42 14.96
CA VAL A 560 7.29 -4.28 16.38
C VAL A 560 6.91 -2.84 16.71
N LYS A 561 7.67 -1.85 16.21
CA LYS A 561 7.32 -0.43 16.38
C LYS A 561 5.98 -0.07 15.72
N LEU A 562 5.79 -0.46 14.45
CA LEU A 562 4.54 -0.23 13.74
C LEU A 562 3.35 -0.93 14.40
N LYS A 563 3.54 -2.11 15.00
CA LYS A 563 2.50 -2.77 15.80
C LYS A 563 2.17 -2.00 17.06
N ALA A 564 3.17 -1.47 17.78
CA ALA A 564 2.95 -0.65 18.96
C ALA A 564 2.19 0.65 18.61
N GLU A 565 2.60 1.34 17.53
CA GLU A 565 1.92 2.53 17.02
C GLU A 565 0.47 2.20 16.57
N LEU A 566 0.26 1.05 15.93
CA LEU A 566 -1.08 0.59 15.55
C LEU A 566 -1.97 0.33 16.77
N ASP A 567 -1.42 -0.28 17.82
CA ASP A 567 -2.17 -0.56 19.05
C ASP A 567 -2.48 0.73 19.82
N GLU A 568 -1.56 1.69 19.88
CA GLU A 568 -1.80 3.04 20.41
C GLU A 568 -2.91 3.77 19.63
N LYS A 569 -2.89 3.68 18.29
CA LYS A 569 -3.96 4.27 17.46
C LYS A 569 -5.31 3.59 17.66
N LYS A 570 -5.35 2.28 17.90
CA LYS A 570 -6.60 1.58 18.27
C LYS A 570 -7.13 2.04 19.63
N GLU A 571 -6.25 2.28 20.59
CA GLU A 571 -6.62 2.79 21.91
C GLU A 571 -7.23 4.19 21.80
N GLN A 572 -6.60 5.09 21.01
CA GLN A 572 -7.15 6.42 20.70
C GLN A 572 -8.52 6.34 20.00
N ILE A 573 -8.71 5.41 19.05
CA ILE A 573 -10.01 5.20 18.40
C ILE A 573 -11.07 4.74 19.41
N ASN A 574 -10.71 3.85 20.34
CA ASN A 574 -11.64 3.37 21.37
C ASN A 574 -12.03 4.49 22.34
N GLU A 575 -11.08 5.36 22.72
CA GLU A 575 -11.35 6.54 23.56
C GLU A 575 -12.29 7.53 22.85
N LEU A 576 -12.02 7.86 21.58
CA LEU A 576 -12.89 8.72 20.77
C LEU A 576 -14.28 8.10 20.57
N GLN A 577 -14.39 6.77 20.41
CA GLN A 577 -15.68 6.10 20.35
C GLN A 577 -16.44 6.17 21.69
N ALA A 578 -15.75 6.07 22.82
CA ALA A 578 -16.36 6.22 24.14
C ALA A 578 -16.82 7.67 24.38
N GLU A 579 -16.03 8.66 23.94
CA GLU A 579 -16.41 10.07 24.00
C GLU A 579 -17.62 10.37 23.10
N LYS A 580 -17.63 9.83 21.87
CA LYS A 580 -18.79 9.94 20.97
C LYS A 580 -20.05 9.41 21.63
N LYS A 581 -20.01 8.20 22.22
CA LYS A 581 -21.16 7.64 22.94
C LYS A 581 -21.64 8.54 24.08
N ARG A 582 -20.73 9.11 24.87
CA ARG A 582 -21.08 10.06 25.94
C ARG A 582 -21.71 11.33 25.40
N LEU A 583 -21.24 11.84 24.27
CA LEU A 583 -21.84 13.01 23.63
C LEU A 583 -23.23 12.68 23.07
N ASP A 584 -23.41 11.53 22.44
CA ASP A 584 -24.72 11.05 21.95
C ASP A 584 -25.72 10.93 23.12
N GLU A 585 -25.32 10.32 24.25
CA GLU A 585 -26.13 10.23 25.46
C GLU A 585 -26.49 11.61 26.05
N ASN A 586 -25.58 12.58 25.98
CA ASN A 586 -25.85 13.94 26.43
C ASN A 586 -26.79 14.69 25.48
N ILE A 587 -26.67 14.48 24.17
CA ILE A 587 -27.59 15.05 23.18
C ILE A 587 -29.00 14.49 23.42
N GLU A 588 -29.13 13.18 23.65
CA GLU A 588 -30.42 12.55 23.94
C GLU A 588 -31.08 13.15 25.18
N LYS A 589 -30.35 13.31 26.29
CA LYS A 589 -30.84 13.98 27.50
C LYS A 589 -31.30 15.42 27.25
N LEU A 590 -30.49 16.22 26.55
CA LEU A 590 -30.88 17.60 26.21
C LEU A 590 -32.10 17.64 25.30
N ASN A 591 -32.27 16.63 24.43
CA ASN A 591 -33.42 16.51 23.55
C ASN A 591 -34.69 16.18 24.33
N ASP A 592 -34.59 15.30 25.34
CA ASP A 592 -35.66 14.97 26.27
C ASP A 592 -36.06 16.17 27.13
N GLU A 593 -35.10 16.87 27.72
CA GLU A 593 -35.34 18.11 28.49
C GLU A 593 -36.05 19.16 27.62
N ARG A 594 -35.58 19.38 26.38
CA ARG A 594 -36.24 20.30 25.43
C ARG A 594 -37.66 19.84 25.07
N ASN A 595 -37.92 18.54 25.00
CA ASN A 595 -39.24 18.02 24.69
C ASN A 595 -40.20 18.18 25.89
N GLU A 596 -39.68 18.03 27.12
CA GLU A 596 -40.42 18.31 28.36
C GLU A 596 -40.78 19.80 28.46
N GLU A 597 -39.81 20.70 28.23
CA GLU A 597 -40.06 22.15 28.16
C GLU A 597 -41.11 22.51 27.09
N LYS A 598 -41.06 21.87 25.90
CA LYS A 598 -42.07 22.06 24.86
C LYS A 598 -43.47 21.61 25.30
N MET A 599 -43.58 20.51 26.03
CA MET A 599 -44.87 20.07 26.60
C MET A 599 -45.39 21.08 27.63
N GLU A 600 -44.52 21.59 28.50
CA GLU A 600 -44.90 22.61 29.48
C GLU A 600 -45.36 23.91 28.81
N PHE A 601 -44.65 24.39 27.79
CA PHE A 601 -45.08 25.55 27.01
C PHE A 601 -46.41 25.32 26.29
N SER A 602 -46.61 24.15 25.68
CA SER A 602 -47.88 23.78 25.04
C SER A 602 -49.04 23.78 26.04
N ALA A 603 -48.84 23.23 27.24
CA ALA A 603 -49.82 23.26 28.31
C ALA A 603 -50.12 24.70 28.77
N ALA A 604 -49.09 25.53 28.94
CA ALA A 604 -49.25 26.94 29.31
C ALA A 604 -50.03 27.73 28.25
N ILE A 605 -49.71 27.54 26.96
CA ILE A 605 -50.44 28.13 25.83
C ILE A 605 -51.91 27.70 25.88
N GLY A 606 -52.20 26.41 26.04
CA GLY A 606 -53.58 25.91 26.16
C GLY A 606 -54.36 26.55 27.31
N THR A 607 -53.73 26.76 28.47
CA THR A 607 -54.39 27.47 29.59
C THR A 607 -54.62 28.95 29.32
N ALA A 608 -53.71 29.61 28.57
CA ALA A 608 -53.85 31.00 28.19
C ALA A 608 -54.95 31.20 27.15
N GLU A 609 -55.02 30.32 26.15
CA GLU A 609 -56.09 30.29 25.15
C GLU A 609 -57.47 30.08 25.79
N GLU A 610 -57.58 29.20 26.78
CA GLU A 610 -58.83 28.98 27.50
C GLU A 610 -59.23 30.22 28.33
N LYS A 611 -58.27 30.91 28.96
CA LYS A 611 -58.54 32.19 29.64
C LYS A 611 -58.99 33.28 28.65
N ILE A 612 -58.37 33.37 27.48
CA ILE A 612 -58.78 34.31 26.42
C ILE A 612 -60.22 34.00 26.01
N ARG A 613 -60.56 32.74 25.74
CA ARG A 613 -61.92 32.31 25.40
C ARG A 613 -62.93 32.69 26.48
N GLN A 614 -62.58 32.52 27.76
CA GLN A 614 -63.44 32.93 28.88
C GLN A 614 -63.63 34.45 28.94
N LEU A 615 -62.57 35.24 28.75
CA LEU A 615 -62.65 36.70 28.70
C LEU A 615 -63.47 37.19 27.50
N GLU A 616 -63.31 36.59 26.32
CA GLU A 616 -64.10 36.91 25.12
C GLU A 616 -65.60 36.61 25.32
N ALA A 617 -65.92 35.49 25.95
CA ALA A 617 -67.29 35.16 26.34
C ALA A 617 -67.85 36.18 27.35
N GLY A 618 -67.04 36.59 28.33
CA GLY A 618 -67.38 37.66 29.29
C GLY A 618 -67.64 39.00 28.60
N CYS A 619 -66.75 39.45 27.72
CA CYS A 619 -66.89 40.67 26.92
C CYS A 619 -68.16 40.62 26.06
N SER A 620 -68.46 39.48 25.44
CA SER A 620 -69.67 39.29 24.63
C SER A 620 -70.94 39.41 25.47
N SER A 621 -70.94 38.84 26.68
CA SER A 621 -72.06 38.95 27.63
C SER A 621 -72.26 40.41 28.08
N LEU A 622 -71.19 41.08 28.49
CA LEU A 622 -71.23 42.49 28.92
C LEU A 622 -71.69 43.40 27.78
N ASN A 623 -71.26 43.13 26.54
CA ASN A 623 -71.70 43.87 25.37
C ASN A 623 -73.19 43.68 25.10
N ARG A 624 -73.74 42.45 25.25
CA ARG A 624 -75.20 42.23 25.17
C ARG A 624 -75.95 43.02 26.24
N GLN A 625 -75.43 43.08 27.47
CA GLN A 625 -76.01 43.90 28.54
C GLN A 625 -75.97 45.40 28.22
N LEU A 626 -74.84 45.91 27.70
CA LEU A 626 -74.72 47.30 27.26
C LEU A 626 -75.71 47.65 26.16
N VAL A 627 -75.91 46.77 25.18
CA VAL A 627 -76.91 46.95 24.11
C VAL A 627 -78.33 46.99 24.71
N SER A 628 -78.65 46.10 25.65
CA SER A 628 -79.95 46.10 26.33
C SER A 628 -80.18 47.36 27.18
N LEU A 629 -79.17 47.85 27.90
CA LEU A 629 -79.28 49.09 28.66
C LEU A 629 -79.39 50.32 27.75
N ARG A 630 -78.69 50.32 26.61
CA ARG A 630 -78.82 51.37 25.59
C ARG A 630 -80.24 51.42 25.03
N SER A 631 -80.84 50.27 24.72
CA SER A 631 -82.23 50.23 24.22
C SER A 631 -83.22 50.68 25.28
N GLN A 632 -83.05 50.29 26.54
CA GLN A 632 -83.87 50.79 27.66
C GLN A 632 -83.72 52.30 27.86
N ARG A 633 -82.51 52.84 27.75
CA ARG A 633 -82.30 54.30 27.80
C ARG A 633 -83.03 55.00 26.66
N GLU A 634 -83.00 54.42 25.47
CA GLU A 634 -83.65 54.99 24.29
C GLU A 634 -85.19 54.95 24.39
N THR A 635 -85.76 53.90 24.98
CA THR A 635 -87.21 53.85 25.25
C THR A 635 -87.62 54.86 26.33
N LEU A 636 -86.86 54.97 27.42
CA LEU A 636 -87.10 55.99 28.44
C LEU A 636 -86.93 57.42 27.89
N GLN A 637 -85.97 57.65 26.98
CA GLN A 637 -85.81 58.94 26.32
C GLN A 637 -87.03 59.29 25.46
N ARG A 638 -87.54 58.34 24.68
CA ARG A 638 -88.79 58.55 23.91
C ARG A 638 -89.96 58.87 24.83
N GLN A 639 -90.12 58.13 25.91
CA GLN A 639 -91.16 58.41 26.91
C GLN A 639 -91.01 59.79 27.55
N TYR A 640 -89.77 60.23 27.82
CA TYR A 640 -89.50 61.57 28.31
C TYR A 640 -89.85 62.65 27.28
N ASP A 641 -89.47 62.47 26.01
CA ASP A 641 -89.76 63.41 24.93
C ASP A 641 -91.26 63.53 24.68
N ASP A 642 -92.00 62.41 24.70
CA ASP A 642 -93.46 62.37 24.63
C ASP A 642 -94.09 63.13 25.80
N LEU A 643 -93.65 62.86 27.04
CA LEU A 643 -94.14 63.55 28.22
C LEU A 643 -93.78 65.04 28.22
N ALA A 644 -92.63 65.42 27.66
CA ALA A 644 -92.24 66.82 27.49
C ALA A 644 -93.12 67.54 26.45
N GLN A 645 -93.50 66.87 25.36
CA GLN A 645 -94.48 67.38 24.40
C GLN A 645 -95.88 67.49 25.04
N GLU A 646 -96.31 66.48 25.79
CA GLU A 646 -97.56 66.53 26.56
C GLU A 646 -97.54 67.68 27.57
N HIS A 647 -96.44 67.90 28.29
CA HIS A 647 -96.30 69.01 29.20
C HIS A 647 -96.28 70.36 28.48
N SER A 648 -95.68 70.46 27.28
CA SER A 648 -95.70 71.67 26.44
C SER A 648 -97.13 71.99 25.98
N THR A 649 -97.86 71.00 25.51
CA THR A 649 -99.26 71.15 25.10
C THR A 649 -100.16 71.45 26.29
N PHE A 650 -99.94 70.80 27.44
CA PHE A 650 -100.62 71.10 28.68
C PHE A 650 -100.31 72.51 29.17
N LYS A 651 -99.04 72.95 29.16
CA LYS A 651 -98.64 74.32 29.51
C LYS A 651 -99.31 75.35 28.60
N THR A 652 -99.41 75.06 27.31
CA THR A 652 -100.11 75.92 26.34
C THR A 652 -101.61 75.97 26.64
N ARG A 653 -102.24 74.83 26.92
CA ARG A 653 -103.64 74.74 27.36
C ARG A 653 -103.87 75.41 28.71
N ALA A 654 -102.95 75.26 29.66
CA ALA A 654 -103.01 75.83 30.99
C ALA A 654 -102.79 77.35 30.93
N LEU A 655 -101.88 77.86 30.10
CA LEU A 655 -101.75 79.30 29.82
C LEU A 655 -103.04 79.85 29.20
N TYR A 656 -103.65 79.12 28.26
CA TYR A 656 -104.95 79.47 27.67
C TYR A 656 -106.09 79.46 28.71
N VAL A 657 -106.08 78.50 29.64
CA VAL A 657 -107.07 78.38 30.72
C VAL A 657 -106.83 79.39 31.85
N LEU A 658 -105.57 79.72 32.17
CA LEU A 658 -105.18 80.74 33.15
C LEU A 658 -105.42 82.15 32.63
N GLU A 659 -105.30 82.37 31.32
CA GLU A 659 -105.78 83.58 30.64
C GLU A 659 -107.33 83.69 30.71
N GLN A 660 -108.03 82.55 30.83
CA GLN A 660 -109.48 82.47 31.09
C GLN A 660 -109.90 82.47 32.58
N LYS A 661 -108.98 82.32 33.54
CA LYS A 661 -109.30 82.20 34.96
C LYS A 661 -108.40 83.08 35.84
N LYS A 662 -108.56 84.39 35.71
CA LYS A 662 -108.40 85.31 36.85
C LYS A 662 -109.67 85.19 37.71
N GLY A 663 -109.62 84.37 38.76
CA GLY A 663 -110.70 84.29 39.74
C GLY A 663 -110.60 83.10 40.69
N ASP A 664 -110.15 83.42 41.91
CA ASP A 664 -110.34 82.77 43.22
C ASP A 664 -109.58 81.49 43.64
N GLU A 665 -108.93 81.66 44.79
CA GLU A 665 -108.28 80.71 45.69
C GLU A 665 -109.30 80.05 46.64
N SER A 666 -109.02 78.84 47.15
CA SER A 666 -108.91 78.53 48.60
C SER A 666 -108.77 77.03 48.91
N GLN A 667 -107.99 76.73 49.96
CA GLN A 667 -107.48 75.43 50.46
C GLN A 667 -108.56 74.49 51.06
N PRO A 668 -108.21 73.22 51.36
CA PRO A 668 -107.94 72.88 52.78
C PRO A 668 -106.79 71.87 53.00
N LYS A 669 -105.94 72.18 53.98
CA LYS A 669 -104.80 71.38 54.46
C LYS A 669 -105.25 70.38 55.53
N LYS A 670 -105.44 69.10 55.17
CA LYS A 670 -105.38 67.99 56.14
C LYS A 670 -105.11 66.63 55.47
N ASP A 671 -105.72 66.39 54.31
CA ASP A 671 -105.49 65.18 53.50
C ASP A 671 -104.09 65.18 52.86
N GLU A 672 -103.51 66.37 52.62
CA GLU A 672 -102.11 66.53 52.19
C GLU A 672 -101.13 65.97 53.22
N ILE A 673 -101.42 66.05 54.52
CA ILE A 673 -100.49 65.58 55.56
C ILE A 673 -100.46 64.05 55.59
N GLU A 674 -101.61 63.39 55.44
CA GLU A 674 -101.71 61.92 55.41
C GLU A 674 -101.09 61.34 54.12
N MET A 675 -101.26 62.02 52.98
CA MET A 675 -100.56 61.68 51.74
C MET A 675 -99.03 61.87 51.85
N LEU A 676 -98.60 62.92 52.54
CA LEU A 676 -97.17 63.13 52.83
C LEU A 676 -96.62 62.06 53.78
N GLU A 677 -97.37 61.64 54.79
CA GLU A 677 -96.98 60.55 55.69
C GLU A 677 -96.85 59.20 54.95
N GLN A 678 -97.79 58.87 54.06
CA GLN A 678 -97.69 57.69 53.21
C GLN A 678 -96.51 57.78 52.22
N THR A 679 -96.25 58.97 51.68
CA THR A 679 -95.09 59.21 50.80
C THR A 679 -93.77 59.05 51.56
N ILE A 680 -93.70 59.56 52.79
CA ILE A 680 -92.53 59.40 53.67
C ILE A 680 -92.30 57.92 53.99
N GLU A 681 -93.34 57.14 54.25
CA GLU A 681 -93.21 55.71 54.55
C GLU A 681 -92.77 54.90 53.32
N GLN A 682 -93.31 55.22 52.13
CA GLN A 682 -92.81 54.67 50.87
C GLN A 682 -91.33 55.04 50.63
N GLN A 683 -90.95 56.29 50.89
CA GLN A 683 -89.57 56.74 50.77
C GLN A 683 -88.64 56.01 51.73
N LYS A 684 -89.02 55.79 53.00
CA LYS A 684 -88.23 54.98 53.93
C LYS A 684 -88.00 53.56 53.41
N LYS A 685 -89.04 52.91 52.91
CA LYS A 685 -88.93 51.56 52.34
C LYS A 685 -88.01 51.52 51.11
N THR A 686 -88.04 52.54 50.26
CA THR A 686 -87.10 52.66 49.14
C THR A 686 -85.66 52.88 49.62
N ILE A 687 -85.45 53.69 50.66
CA ILE A 687 -84.13 53.92 51.26
C ILE A 687 -83.59 52.62 51.87
N GLU A 688 -84.43 51.84 52.54
CA GLU A 688 -84.05 50.56 53.16
C GLU A 688 -83.64 49.52 52.11
N ASN A 689 -84.41 49.41 51.01
CA ASN A 689 -84.05 48.56 49.87
C ASN A 689 -82.76 49.02 49.17
N LEU A 690 -82.58 50.34 48.99
CA LEU A 690 -81.35 50.90 48.42
C LEU A 690 -80.15 50.65 49.34
N THR A 691 -80.35 50.70 50.67
CA THR A 691 -79.31 50.42 51.66
C THR A 691 -78.89 48.95 51.62
N GLN A 692 -79.85 48.03 51.52
CA GLN A 692 -79.56 46.60 51.34
C GLN A 692 -78.85 46.31 50.02
N SER A 693 -79.31 46.92 48.91
CA SER A 693 -78.67 46.80 47.60
C SER A 693 -77.23 47.34 47.61
N HIS A 694 -77.00 48.49 48.25
CA HIS A 694 -75.65 49.04 48.42
C HIS A 694 -74.77 48.12 49.27
N HIS A 695 -75.31 47.50 50.32
CA HIS A 695 -74.56 46.56 51.15
C HIS A 695 -74.11 45.32 50.37
N MET A 696 -75.00 44.70 49.60
CA MET A 696 -74.65 43.55 48.75
C MET A 696 -73.60 43.91 47.70
N ALA A 697 -73.76 45.05 47.01
CA ALA A 697 -72.77 45.54 46.05
C ALA A 697 -71.41 45.83 46.70
N HIS A 698 -71.40 46.30 47.95
CA HIS A 698 -70.18 46.54 48.71
C HIS A 698 -69.48 45.22 49.10
N GLU A 699 -70.21 44.20 49.53
CA GLU A 699 -69.66 42.86 49.81
C GLU A 699 -69.07 42.21 48.56
N GLU A 700 -69.76 42.30 47.41
CA GLU A 700 -69.24 41.82 46.13
C GLU A 700 -67.95 42.57 45.72
N LEU A 701 -67.90 43.89 45.89
CA LEU A 701 -66.69 44.67 45.65
C LEU A 701 -65.53 44.28 46.58
N CYS A 702 -65.81 44.00 47.85
CA CYS A 702 -64.80 43.52 48.80
C CYS A 702 -64.26 42.15 48.40
N SER A 703 -65.13 41.20 48.04
CA SER A 703 -64.74 39.87 47.55
C SER A 703 -63.89 39.97 46.26
N ASN A 704 -64.30 40.80 45.31
CA ASN A 704 -63.54 41.03 44.08
C ASN A 704 -62.17 41.67 44.36
N ARG A 705 -62.09 42.59 45.33
CA ARG A 705 -60.82 43.20 45.75
C ARG A 705 -59.88 42.17 46.36
N GLU A 706 -60.38 41.25 47.19
CA GLU A 706 -59.58 40.16 47.77
C GLU A 706 -59.05 39.21 46.69
N GLN A 707 -59.89 38.86 45.72
CA GLN A 707 -59.48 38.03 44.58
C GLN A 707 -58.41 38.72 43.72
N LEU A 708 -58.55 40.02 43.45
CA LEU A 708 -57.53 40.80 42.72
C LEU A 708 -56.20 40.85 43.47
N LEU A 709 -56.22 41.00 44.80
CA LEU A 709 -55.01 40.95 45.62
C LEU A 709 -54.35 39.57 45.60
N ALA A 710 -55.14 38.49 45.68
CA ALA A 710 -54.64 37.13 45.58
C ALA A 710 -54.00 36.85 44.21
N LEU A 711 -54.65 37.29 43.12
CA LEU A 711 -54.12 37.14 41.76
C LEU A 711 -52.84 37.97 41.56
N SER A 712 -52.78 39.19 42.12
CA SER A 712 -51.58 40.02 42.10
C SER A 712 -50.40 39.36 42.84
N ALA A 713 -50.65 38.73 44.00
CA ALA A 713 -49.62 37.99 44.73
C ALA A 713 -49.11 36.76 43.95
N GLN A 714 -50.01 36.05 43.26
CA GLN A 714 -49.64 34.95 42.37
C GLN A 714 -48.79 35.43 41.18
N LEU A 715 -49.19 36.53 40.53
CA LEU A 715 -48.41 37.15 39.44
C LEU A 715 -47.01 37.54 39.90
N GLN A 716 -46.87 38.16 41.08
CA GLN A 716 -45.56 38.49 41.64
C GLN A 716 -44.68 37.26 41.89
N THR A 717 -45.30 36.15 42.31
CA THR A 717 -44.58 34.89 42.54
C THR A 717 -44.08 34.30 41.22
N VAL A 718 -44.93 34.27 40.19
CA VAL A 718 -44.55 33.79 38.84
C VAL A 718 -43.49 34.70 38.21
N GLU A 719 -43.63 36.02 38.33
CA GLU A 719 -42.59 36.95 37.87
C GLU A 719 -41.25 36.70 38.56
N HIS A 720 -41.25 36.42 39.87
CA HIS A 720 -40.02 36.12 40.58
C HIS A 720 -39.39 34.79 40.13
N GLN A 721 -40.20 33.74 39.94
CA GLN A 721 -39.74 32.45 39.41
C GLN A 721 -39.14 32.61 38.01
N LEU A 722 -39.81 33.34 37.12
CA LEU A 722 -39.36 33.57 35.76
C LEU A 722 -38.07 34.41 35.72
N ARG A 723 -37.94 35.42 36.60
CA ARG A 723 -36.67 36.16 36.78
C ARG A 723 -35.55 35.25 37.28
N SER A 724 -35.82 34.41 38.29
CA SER A 724 -34.84 33.47 38.84
C SER A 724 -34.38 32.43 37.81
N ALA A 725 -35.30 31.88 37.02
CA ALA A 725 -35.00 30.94 35.95
C ALA A 725 -34.18 31.60 34.83
N ASN A 726 -34.55 32.82 34.42
CA ASN A 726 -33.81 33.59 33.42
C ASN A 726 -32.38 33.93 33.90
N ASP A 727 -32.22 34.32 35.18
CA ASP A 727 -30.90 34.56 35.76
C ASP A 727 -30.07 33.27 35.86
N ALA A 728 -30.69 32.11 36.14
CA ALA A 728 -30.01 30.82 36.12
C ALA A 728 -29.56 30.44 34.70
N HIS A 729 -30.40 30.60 33.68
CA HIS A 729 -30.03 30.38 32.28
C HIS A 729 -28.91 31.31 31.83
N LYS A 730 -28.96 32.60 32.20
CA LYS A 730 -27.88 33.55 31.90
C LYS A 730 -26.55 33.14 32.53
N ARG A 731 -26.56 32.66 33.78
CA ARG A 731 -25.35 32.13 34.43
C ARG A 731 -24.82 30.90 33.69
N SER A 732 -25.68 29.93 33.37
CA SER A 732 -25.29 28.72 32.61
C SER A 732 -24.68 29.05 31.24
N LEU A 733 -25.29 29.97 30.48
CA LEU A 733 -24.73 30.43 29.21
C LEU A 733 -23.38 31.14 29.39
N SER A 734 -23.24 31.96 30.44
CA SER A 734 -21.96 32.61 30.74
C SER A 734 -20.87 31.60 31.13
N GLU A 735 -21.21 30.57 31.89
CA GLU A 735 -20.29 29.49 32.27
C GLU A 735 -19.87 28.67 31.05
N GLN A 736 -20.81 28.28 30.18
CA GLN A 736 -20.49 27.62 28.91
C GLN A 736 -19.56 28.48 28.05
N ARG A 737 -19.83 29.78 27.94
CA ARG A 737 -18.96 30.71 27.21
C ARG A 737 -17.54 30.74 27.78
N THR A 738 -17.39 30.84 29.10
CA THR A 738 -16.06 30.80 29.75
C THR A 738 -15.35 29.47 29.55
N GLN A 739 -16.08 28.35 29.52
CA GLN A 739 -15.50 27.04 29.21
C GLN A 739 -15.02 26.97 27.76
N TYR A 740 -15.78 27.47 26.79
CA TYR A 740 -15.36 27.53 25.39
C TYR A 740 -14.14 28.45 25.21
N GLU A 741 -14.13 29.62 25.85
CA GLU A 741 -12.99 30.54 25.83
C GLU A 741 -11.73 29.89 26.43
N SER A 742 -11.87 29.16 27.54
CA SER A 742 -10.75 28.40 28.14
C SER A 742 -10.26 27.25 27.25
N ARG A 743 -11.17 26.54 26.56
CA ARG A 743 -10.80 25.47 25.61
C ARG A 743 -10.06 26.05 24.41
N LEU A 744 -10.56 27.14 23.84
CA LEU A 744 -9.90 27.85 22.74
C LEU A 744 -8.51 28.36 23.16
N ALA A 745 -8.36 28.87 24.38
CA ALA A 745 -7.07 29.29 24.92
C ALA A 745 -6.08 28.11 25.08
N ALA A 746 -6.56 26.94 25.52
CA ALA A 746 -5.74 25.75 25.62
C ALA A 746 -5.33 25.20 24.24
N GLU A 747 -6.24 25.20 23.27
CA GLU A 747 -6.01 24.75 21.91
C GLU A 747 -5.05 25.69 21.16
N THR A 748 -5.21 27.00 21.29
CA THR A 748 -4.27 27.99 20.74
C THR A 748 -2.87 27.83 21.34
N LYS A 749 -2.76 27.53 22.65
CA LYS A 749 -1.48 27.23 23.28
C LYS A 749 -0.86 25.94 22.70
N LEU A 750 -1.62 24.87 22.58
CA LEU A 750 -1.15 23.61 21.99
C LEU A 750 -0.70 23.81 20.54
N ASN A 751 -1.47 24.53 19.73
CA ASN A 751 -1.11 24.87 18.36
C ASN A 751 0.17 25.70 18.29
N SER A 752 0.36 26.65 19.21
CA SER A 752 1.61 27.42 19.29
C SER A 752 2.82 26.56 19.66
N GLU A 753 2.62 25.56 20.54
CA GLU A 753 3.67 24.62 20.96
C GLU A 753 4.01 23.63 19.84
N LEU A 754 3.01 23.15 19.11
CA LEU A 754 3.21 22.29 17.94
C LEU A 754 3.93 23.05 16.82
N LEU A 755 3.57 24.30 16.54
CA LEU A 755 4.29 25.14 15.59
C LEU A 755 5.75 25.35 16.01
N ALA A 756 6.00 25.67 17.29
CA ALA A 756 7.36 25.79 17.81
C ALA A 756 8.15 24.48 17.69
N GLN A 757 7.50 23.33 17.86
CA GLN A 757 8.13 22.02 17.71
C GLN A 757 8.44 21.70 16.24
N ILE A 758 7.56 22.05 15.31
CA ILE A 758 7.80 21.94 13.86
C ILE A 758 8.99 22.82 13.47
N ASP A 759 9.04 24.07 13.93
CA ASP A 759 10.16 24.99 13.66
C ASP A 759 11.49 24.47 14.25
N ALA A 760 11.45 23.94 15.48
CA ALA A 760 12.62 23.36 16.12
C ALA A 760 13.16 22.13 15.36
N ASN A 761 12.25 21.24 14.91
CA ASN A 761 12.60 20.08 14.09
C ASN A 761 13.15 20.50 12.72
N PHE A 762 12.53 21.50 12.08
CA PHE A 762 13.01 22.04 10.81
C PHE A 762 14.43 22.62 10.94
N LEU A 763 14.70 23.39 12.00
CA LEU A 763 16.04 23.91 12.30
C LEU A 763 17.05 22.79 12.60
N ALA A 764 16.64 21.73 13.31
CA ALA A 764 17.51 20.59 13.58
C ALA A 764 17.88 19.84 12.29
N HIS A 765 16.90 19.53 11.45
CA HIS A 765 17.12 18.89 10.15
C HIS A 765 17.95 19.78 9.20
N SER A 766 17.73 21.09 9.21
CA SER A 766 18.51 22.03 8.40
C SER A 766 19.99 22.04 8.83
N ARG A 767 20.27 22.05 10.14
CA ARG A 767 21.65 21.93 10.67
C ARG A 767 22.29 20.58 10.34
N GLU A 768 21.52 19.49 10.37
CA GLU A 768 22.02 18.17 10.00
C GLU A 768 22.37 18.11 8.50
N LYS A 769 21.51 18.67 7.65
CA LYS A 769 21.76 18.81 6.21
C LYS A 769 23.02 19.63 5.95
N GLU A 770 23.20 20.77 6.62
CA GLU A 770 24.43 21.58 6.51
C GLU A 770 25.68 20.78 6.89
N LYS A 771 25.64 20.02 7.98
CA LYS A 771 26.77 19.15 8.38
C LYS A 771 27.09 18.08 7.34
N ILE A 772 26.08 17.42 6.78
CA ILE A 772 26.28 16.41 5.73
C ILE A 772 26.89 17.05 4.48
N VAL A 773 26.38 18.21 4.06
CA VAL A 773 26.93 18.96 2.91
C VAL A 773 28.37 19.39 3.16
N GLU A 774 28.69 19.84 4.37
CA GLU A 774 30.03 20.27 4.72
C GLU A 774 31.02 19.09 4.78
N ASN A 775 30.60 17.93 5.27
CA ASN A 775 31.41 16.70 5.23
C ASN A 775 31.64 16.24 3.79
N ALA A 776 30.60 16.22 2.95
CA ALA A 776 30.73 15.88 1.53
C ALA A 776 31.68 16.84 0.79
N LYS A 777 31.65 18.14 1.12
CA LYS A 777 32.62 19.12 0.58
C LYS A 777 34.05 18.79 1.00
N LYS A 778 34.29 18.47 2.28
CA LYS A 778 35.62 18.08 2.77
C LYS A 778 36.14 16.82 2.08
N GLU A 779 35.31 15.81 1.90
CA GLU A 779 35.68 14.58 1.18
C GLU A 779 35.99 14.87 -0.29
N ARG A 780 35.16 15.68 -0.97
CA ARG A 780 35.42 16.11 -2.35
C ARG A 780 36.75 16.85 -2.49
N ASP A 781 37.04 17.77 -1.56
CA ASP A 781 38.28 18.55 -1.59
C ASP A 781 39.50 17.65 -1.30
N ALA A 782 39.36 16.64 -0.43
CA ALA A 782 40.40 15.64 -0.18
C ALA A 782 40.68 14.78 -1.42
N ILE A 783 39.63 14.24 -2.07
CA ILE A 783 39.74 13.47 -3.32
C ILE A 783 40.35 14.34 -4.43
N SER A 784 39.95 15.61 -4.53
CA SER A 784 40.53 16.55 -5.49
C SER A 784 42.03 16.78 -5.25
N ALA A 785 42.47 16.85 -3.98
CA ALA A 785 43.88 16.97 -3.65
C ALA A 785 44.66 15.70 -3.99
N GLU A 786 44.10 14.51 -3.74
CA GLU A 786 44.68 13.23 -4.13
C GLU A 786 44.79 13.09 -5.65
N MET A 787 43.75 13.49 -6.39
CA MET A 787 43.79 13.53 -7.86
C MET A 787 44.90 14.44 -8.38
N GLU A 788 45.11 15.61 -7.76
CA GLU A 788 46.21 16.52 -8.13
C GLU A 788 47.59 15.92 -7.81
N ILE A 789 47.75 15.18 -6.71
CA ILE A 789 48.99 14.46 -6.42
C ILE A 789 49.25 13.37 -7.46
N LEU A 790 48.23 12.57 -7.80
CA LEU A 790 48.35 11.52 -8.82
C LEU A 790 48.64 12.08 -10.21
N LYS A 791 48.01 13.20 -10.58
CA LYS A 791 48.32 13.91 -11.84
C LYS A 791 49.78 14.34 -11.88
N ARG A 792 50.31 14.97 -10.83
CA ARG A 792 51.73 15.34 -10.75
C ARG A 792 52.66 14.13 -10.83
N ALA A 793 52.32 13.03 -10.14
CA ALA A 793 53.10 11.80 -10.22
C ALA A 793 53.13 11.19 -11.63
N LEU A 794 52.00 11.27 -12.35
CA LEU A 794 51.91 10.84 -13.75
C LEU A 794 52.70 11.76 -14.69
N GLU A 795 52.65 13.07 -14.47
CA GLU A 795 53.47 14.06 -15.20
C GLU A 795 54.97 13.81 -14.98
N ASP A 796 55.39 13.53 -13.75
CA ASP A 796 56.77 13.17 -13.43
C ASP A 796 57.19 11.86 -14.10
N GLU A 797 56.32 10.85 -14.13
CA GLU A 797 56.61 9.56 -14.76
C GLU A 797 56.68 9.65 -16.29
N THR A 798 55.77 10.41 -16.90
CA THR A 798 55.84 10.70 -18.34
C THR A 798 57.09 11.50 -18.70
N ARG A 799 57.52 12.43 -17.84
CA ARG A 799 58.81 13.12 -17.99
C ARG A 799 59.99 12.17 -17.89
N ARG A 800 60.01 11.25 -16.91
CA ARG A 800 61.05 10.21 -16.80
C ARG A 800 61.11 9.32 -18.04
N ARG A 801 59.95 8.92 -18.59
CA ARG A 801 59.90 8.13 -19.85
C ARG A 801 60.47 8.89 -21.03
N LYS A 802 60.11 10.17 -21.20
CA LYS A 802 60.68 11.02 -22.28
C LYS A 802 62.19 11.22 -22.13
N GLU A 803 62.69 11.36 -20.90
CA GLU A 803 64.14 11.43 -20.62
C GLU A 803 64.83 10.08 -20.90
N ALA A 804 64.18 8.95 -20.60
CA ALA A 804 64.69 7.61 -20.92
C ALA A 804 64.69 7.30 -22.43
N GLU A 805 63.68 7.74 -23.16
CA GLU A 805 63.62 7.65 -24.63
C GLU A 805 64.69 8.52 -25.30
N ARG A 806 64.92 9.73 -24.78
CA ARG A 806 65.99 10.62 -25.27
C ARG A 806 67.39 10.04 -25.03
N ASN A 807 67.56 9.22 -24.00
CA ASN A 807 68.82 8.51 -23.72
C ASN A 807 69.00 7.24 -24.58
N ARG A 808 67.99 6.87 -25.38
CA ARG A 808 68.06 5.77 -26.37
C ARG A 808 68.44 6.35 -27.74
N SER A 809 69.73 6.36 -28.06
CA SER A 809 70.19 6.75 -29.40
C SER A 809 69.85 5.66 -30.45
N PRO A 810 69.45 6.03 -31.68
CA PRO A 810 69.01 5.09 -32.71
C PRO A 810 70.21 4.49 -33.46
N ALA A 811 70.17 3.17 -33.70
CA ALA A 811 71.09 2.50 -34.62
C ALA A 811 70.47 2.38 -36.02
N ASN A 812 71.25 2.77 -37.02
CA ASN A 812 71.01 2.73 -38.47
C ASN A 812 70.36 1.43 -39.02
N ILE A 813 69.55 1.58 -40.09
CA ILE A 813 69.51 0.85 -41.40
C ILE A 813 68.30 1.48 -42.17
N VAL A 814 68.45 2.45 -43.09
CA VAL A 814 68.82 2.41 -44.53
C VAL A 814 67.80 1.74 -45.49
N VAL A 815 66.95 2.60 -46.12
CA VAL A 815 66.64 2.70 -47.60
C VAL A 815 65.62 1.70 -48.24
N PRO A 816 64.81 2.02 -49.31
CA PRO A 816 64.14 3.26 -49.77
C PRO A 816 62.78 3.07 -50.56
N SER A 817 62.23 4.18 -51.10
CA SER A 817 61.34 4.29 -52.30
C SER A 817 59.83 4.03 -52.07
N ARG A 818 58.85 4.72 -52.68
CA ARG A 818 58.77 5.38 -54.00
C ARG A 818 57.52 6.29 -54.09
N ARG A 819 57.59 7.32 -54.95
CA ARG A 819 56.59 8.37 -55.25
C ARG A 819 55.27 7.88 -55.91
N LYS A 820 54.19 8.67 -55.75
CA LYS A 820 53.36 9.35 -56.79
C LYS A 820 52.21 10.12 -56.11
N GLU A 821 52.07 11.44 -56.28
CA GLU A 821 51.27 12.14 -57.33
C GLU A 821 49.81 11.64 -57.38
N GLY A 822 48.75 12.43 -57.26
CA GLY A 822 48.57 13.88 -57.12
C GLY A 822 47.08 14.23 -57.32
N SER A 823 46.67 15.39 -56.78
CA SER A 823 45.70 16.38 -57.33
C SER A 823 44.25 15.91 -57.64
N LEU A 824 43.23 16.39 -56.87
CA LEU A 824 42.40 17.61 -57.13
C LEU A 824 41.13 17.23 -57.93
N ILE A 825 39.90 17.54 -57.50
CA ILE A 825 39.19 18.79 -57.82
C ILE A 825 37.74 18.75 -57.27
N GLU A 826 37.29 19.92 -56.78
CA GLU A 826 35.94 20.53 -56.67
C GLU A 826 34.81 19.83 -55.89
N VAL A 827 34.20 20.40 -54.84
CA VAL A 827 33.62 21.74 -54.55
C VAL A 827 32.12 21.84 -54.89
N ASN A 828 31.38 22.33 -53.88
CA ASN A 828 30.04 22.95 -53.85
C ASN A 828 28.81 22.03 -53.89
N SER A 829 27.76 22.22 -53.08
CA SER A 829 27.27 23.29 -52.18
C SER A 829 26.11 22.68 -51.36
N SER A 830 25.55 23.19 -50.25
CA SER A 830 25.11 24.53 -49.89
C SER A 830 24.59 24.51 -48.43
N PHE A 831 24.62 25.66 -47.75
CA PHE A 831 23.71 26.06 -46.64
C PHE A 831 23.81 25.22 -45.34
N LEU A 832 24.37 25.72 -44.23
CA LEU A 832 23.87 26.85 -43.44
C LEU A 832 25.01 27.51 -42.62
N GLN A 833 25.06 28.84 -42.66
CA GLN A 833 25.80 29.74 -41.76
C GLN A 833 24.88 30.03 -40.55
N ARG A 834 25.31 30.22 -39.29
CA ARG A 834 26.27 31.18 -38.71
C ARG A 834 26.14 31.08 -37.13
N PRO A 835 26.97 31.72 -36.27
CA PRO A 835 28.37 31.43 -35.91
C PRO A 835 28.70 31.60 -34.38
N GLN A 836 30.00 31.44 -34.05
CA GLN A 836 30.81 31.83 -32.86
C GLN A 836 31.26 30.64 -31.98
N SER A 837 32.42 29.99 -32.19
CA SER A 837 33.87 30.38 -32.01
C SER A 837 34.20 30.90 -30.60
N ALA A 838 35.21 30.37 -29.88
CA ALA A 838 36.56 30.05 -30.34
C ALA A 838 37.22 28.81 -29.72
N GLU A 839 37.91 28.09 -30.60
CA GLU A 839 39.01 27.13 -30.38
C GLU A 839 40.34 27.89 -30.23
N GLU A 840 41.34 27.26 -29.60
CA GLU A 840 42.72 27.16 -30.12
C GLU A 840 43.21 25.73 -29.76
N GLN A 841 43.35 24.83 -30.75
CA GLN A 841 44.62 24.37 -31.36
C GLN A 841 45.61 23.77 -30.34
N HIS A 842 46.18 22.56 -30.47
CA HIS A 842 46.81 21.97 -31.65
C HIS A 842 47.10 20.46 -31.44
N GLU A 843 47.01 19.70 -32.53
CA GLU A 843 47.79 18.50 -32.93
C GLU A 843 47.64 17.13 -32.21
N GLY A 844 47.05 16.20 -32.96
CA GLY A 844 47.21 14.75 -32.79
C GLY A 844 48.15 14.14 -33.84
N VAL A 845 48.38 12.83 -33.69
CA VAL A 845 48.77 11.76 -34.66
C VAL A 845 49.45 10.65 -33.85
N ASP A 846 49.16 9.35 -33.92
CA ASP A 846 48.13 8.50 -34.55
C ASP A 846 48.26 7.12 -33.88
N GLU A 847 47.16 6.38 -33.70
CA GLU A 847 47.14 4.92 -33.89
C GLU A 847 45.71 4.50 -34.27
N ASP A 848 45.62 3.76 -35.38
CA ASP A 848 44.46 3.53 -36.24
C ASP A 848 43.27 2.79 -35.58
N GLU A 849 42.06 3.38 -35.65
CA GLU A 849 40.80 2.62 -35.69
C GLU A 849 39.98 3.05 -36.91
N THR A 850 39.75 2.11 -37.82
CA THR A 850 38.90 2.29 -38.99
C THR A 850 37.44 2.16 -38.55
N GLU A 851 36.75 3.28 -38.39
CA GLU A 851 35.29 3.31 -38.19
C GLU A 851 34.58 2.80 -39.45
N ARG A 852 33.87 1.67 -39.32
CA ARG A 852 32.91 1.23 -40.35
C ARG A 852 31.67 2.09 -40.29
N THR A 853 31.20 2.54 -41.45
CA THR A 853 29.96 3.32 -41.56
C THR A 853 28.74 2.48 -41.17
N LEU A 854 27.77 3.12 -40.50
CA LEU A 854 26.55 2.53 -39.93
C LEU A 854 25.72 1.71 -40.93
N GLU A 855 25.89 1.97 -42.23
CA GLU A 855 25.19 1.29 -43.32
C GLU A 855 25.72 -0.15 -43.57
N ASP A 856 27.02 -0.39 -43.33
CA ASP A 856 27.64 -1.73 -43.46
C ASP A 856 27.26 -2.68 -42.32
N VAL A 857 26.85 -2.16 -41.16
CA VAL A 857 26.42 -2.95 -39.99
C VAL A 857 24.96 -3.34 -40.09
N LEU A 858 24.13 -2.52 -40.76
CA LEU A 858 22.69 -2.73 -40.85
C LEU A 858 22.26 -3.56 -42.08
N TYR A 859 23.04 -3.59 -43.17
CA TYR A 859 22.62 -4.22 -44.43
C TYR A 859 23.68 -5.10 -45.13
N GLY A 860 24.80 -5.44 -44.47
CA GLY A 860 25.82 -6.33 -45.03
C GLY A 860 25.45 -7.82 -44.98
N ASP A 861 25.49 -8.48 -46.14
CA ASP A 861 25.13 -9.88 -46.40
C ASP A 861 25.80 -10.90 -45.44
N GLU A 862 25.01 -11.79 -44.84
CA GLU A 862 25.32 -12.67 -43.70
C GLU A 862 26.34 -13.81 -43.96
N SER A 863 27.19 -13.77 -44.99
CA SER A 863 27.81 -15.02 -45.49
C SER A 863 29.32 -15.21 -45.33
N ASN A 864 30.08 -14.33 -44.66
CA ASN A 864 31.49 -14.64 -44.29
C ASN A 864 32.08 -13.73 -43.19
N ILE A 865 31.66 -13.88 -41.94
CA ILE A 865 32.45 -13.41 -40.78
C ILE A 865 32.74 -14.61 -39.88
N ALA A 866 34.02 -14.95 -39.79
CA ALA A 866 34.55 -16.00 -38.94
C ALA A 866 34.19 -15.73 -37.47
N VAL A 867 33.42 -16.66 -36.90
CA VAL A 867 32.86 -16.69 -35.53
C VAL A 867 33.94 -16.94 -34.44
N SER A 868 35.22 -16.67 -34.69
CA SER A 868 36.29 -17.05 -33.74
C SER A 868 36.82 -15.93 -32.84
N ALA A 869 36.40 -14.66 -32.98
CA ALA A 869 36.97 -13.55 -32.20
C ALA A 869 35.97 -12.77 -31.31
N THR A 870 34.66 -13.07 -31.34
CA THR A 870 33.66 -12.42 -30.48
C THR A 870 32.94 -13.37 -29.53
N ARG A 871 33.39 -14.63 -29.40
CA ARG A 871 32.75 -15.60 -28.49
C ARG A 871 33.23 -15.51 -27.03
N GLU A 872 34.28 -14.75 -26.75
CA GLU A 872 34.83 -14.62 -25.39
C GLU A 872 34.34 -13.35 -24.65
N GLY A 873 33.75 -12.38 -25.36
CA GLY A 873 33.23 -11.14 -24.76
C GLY A 873 31.75 -11.18 -24.32
N TRP A 874 31.01 -12.24 -24.67
CA TRP A 874 29.61 -12.44 -24.25
C TRP A 874 29.47 -13.45 -23.11
N GLN A 875 30.55 -13.68 -22.36
CA GLN A 875 30.54 -14.53 -21.16
C GLN A 875 29.93 -13.81 -19.96
N SER A 876 28.74 -13.23 -20.11
CA SER A 876 27.82 -13.11 -18.99
C SER A 876 26.42 -12.74 -19.48
N LEU A 877 25.65 -13.76 -19.86
CA LEU A 877 24.19 -13.67 -19.91
C LEU A 877 23.62 -13.15 -18.56
N GLU A 878 24.37 -13.36 -17.47
CA GLU A 878 24.09 -12.83 -16.14
C GLU A 878 24.27 -11.31 -16.07
N GLU A 879 25.29 -10.72 -16.70
CA GLU A 879 25.48 -9.26 -16.72
C GLU A 879 24.43 -8.56 -17.59
N VAL A 880 24.06 -9.12 -18.75
CA VAL A 880 22.99 -8.54 -19.58
C VAL A 880 21.63 -8.63 -18.87
N LYS A 881 21.33 -9.75 -18.21
CA LYS A 881 20.14 -9.88 -17.35
C LYS A 881 20.21 -8.94 -16.15
N ASN A 882 21.39 -8.71 -15.59
CA ASN A 882 21.60 -7.77 -14.49
C ASN A 882 21.34 -6.32 -14.96
N TRP A 883 21.83 -5.93 -16.14
CA TRP A 883 21.55 -4.62 -16.73
C TRP A 883 20.08 -4.45 -17.09
N GLU A 884 19.42 -5.49 -17.60
CA GLU A 884 17.97 -5.50 -17.84
C GLU A 884 17.20 -5.36 -16.53
N GLN A 885 17.59 -6.08 -15.48
CA GLN A 885 17.00 -5.98 -14.15
C GLN A 885 17.23 -4.59 -13.53
N ILE A 886 18.42 -4.01 -13.70
CA ILE A 886 18.77 -2.65 -13.26
C ILE A 886 17.94 -1.63 -14.04
N ALA A 887 17.78 -1.79 -15.35
CA ALA A 887 16.97 -0.91 -16.18
C ALA A 887 15.49 -0.98 -15.81
N ILE A 888 14.94 -2.17 -15.56
CA ILE A 888 13.56 -2.37 -15.08
C ILE A 888 13.39 -1.74 -13.70
N ASN A 889 14.35 -1.91 -12.79
CA ASN A 889 14.29 -1.33 -11.46
C ASN A 889 14.41 0.21 -11.50
N ALA A 890 15.29 0.76 -12.35
CA ALA A 890 15.41 2.19 -12.58
C ALA A 890 14.15 2.77 -13.23
N HIS A 891 13.53 2.04 -14.17
CA HIS A 891 12.27 2.42 -14.78
C HIS A 891 11.12 2.47 -13.76
N ARG A 892 10.99 1.43 -12.92
CA ARG A 892 10.02 1.41 -11.82
C ARG A 892 10.26 2.51 -10.79
N GLN A 893 11.52 2.82 -10.48
CA GLN A 893 11.86 3.94 -9.61
C GLN A 893 11.47 5.28 -10.25
N LEU A 894 11.73 5.46 -11.56
CA LEU A 894 11.31 6.65 -12.29
C LEU A 894 9.79 6.78 -12.32
N GLU A 895 9.05 5.71 -12.61
CA GLU A 895 7.58 5.68 -12.58
C GLU A 895 7.06 6.05 -11.19
N HIS A 896 7.59 5.44 -10.13
CA HIS A 896 7.18 5.76 -8.77
C HIS A 896 7.49 7.22 -8.39
N THR A 897 8.67 7.74 -8.74
CA THR A 897 9.00 9.17 -8.49
C THR A 897 8.13 10.12 -9.31
N ARG A 898 7.72 9.71 -10.52
CA ARG A 898 6.81 10.48 -11.37
C ARG A 898 5.40 10.51 -10.79
N GLU A 899 4.91 9.38 -10.29
CA GLU A 899 3.63 9.28 -9.59
C GLU A 899 3.64 10.13 -8.31
N LEU A 900 4.68 10.01 -7.48
CA LEU A 900 4.83 10.84 -6.29
C LEU A 900 4.94 12.33 -6.61
N LEU A 901 5.62 12.69 -7.69
CA LEU A 901 5.69 14.09 -8.15
C LEU A 901 4.32 14.57 -8.60
N ASN A 902 3.58 13.77 -9.38
CA ASN A 902 2.23 14.10 -9.83
C ASN A 902 1.25 14.23 -8.64
N GLU A 903 1.28 13.30 -7.69
CA GLU A 903 0.50 13.39 -6.45
C GLU A 903 0.88 14.63 -5.62
N SER A 904 2.17 14.97 -5.55
CA SER A 904 2.65 16.19 -4.90
C SER A 904 2.19 17.45 -5.62
N GLU A 905 2.22 17.48 -6.95
CA GLU A 905 1.74 18.60 -7.77
C GLU A 905 0.23 18.79 -7.59
N GLU A 906 -0.55 17.71 -7.65
CA GLU A 906 -1.99 17.74 -7.44
C GLU A 906 -2.35 18.21 -6.02
N CYS A 907 -1.64 17.70 -5.01
CA CYS A 907 -1.82 18.15 -3.62
C CYS A 907 -1.46 19.63 -3.45
N ASN A 908 -0.40 20.11 -4.11
CA ASN A 908 0.00 21.51 -4.09
C ASN A 908 -1.05 22.42 -4.76
N VAL A 909 -1.59 22.03 -5.91
CA VAL A 909 -2.69 22.74 -6.58
C VAL A 909 -3.89 22.84 -5.65
N ARG A 910 -4.30 21.72 -5.04
CA ARG A 910 -5.44 21.68 -4.11
C ARG A 910 -5.21 22.57 -2.89
N LEU A 911 -4.03 22.52 -2.28
CA LEU A 911 -3.67 23.38 -1.15
C LEU A 911 -3.62 24.86 -1.54
N SER A 912 -3.16 25.18 -2.75
CA SER A 912 -3.15 26.55 -3.29
C SER A 912 -4.56 27.08 -3.51
N GLU A 913 -5.47 26.27 -4.04
CA GLU A 913 -6.89 26.61 -4.19
C GLU A 913 -7.58 26.78 -2.84
N GLN A 914 -7.37 25.86 -1.91
CA GLN A 914 -7.87 25.99 -0.54
C GLN A 914 -7.32 27.25 0.14
N SER A 915 -6.03 27.57 -0.04
CA SER A 915 -5.45 28.82 0.48
C SER A 915 -6.09 30.06 -0.13
N LYS A 916 -6.41 30.04 -1.43
CA LYS A 916 -7.12 31.14 -2.11
C LYS A 916 -8.54 31.28 -1.57
N LEU A 917 -9.28 30.18 -1.44
CA LEU A 917 -10.64 30.17 -0.91
C LEU A 917 -10.68 30.63 0.55
N LEU A 918 -9.78 30.14 1.39
CA LEU A 918 -9.67 30.56 2.79
C LEU A 918 -9.30 32.04 2.91
N LYS A 919 -8.36 32.53 2.10
CA LYS A 919 -8.02 33.96 2.08
C LYS A 919 -9.20 34.81 1.62
N GLU A 920 -9.95 34.37 0.62
CA GLU A 920 -11.14 35.11 0.16
C GLU A 920 -12.27 35.05 1.18
N GLU A 921 -12.44 33.93 1.88
CA GLU A 921 -13.41 33.79 2.97
C GLU A 921 -13.03 34.67 4.17
N ILE A 922 -11.76 34.71 4.57
CA ILE A 922 -11.26 35.63 5.61
C ILE A 922 -11.52 37.07 5.17
N ARG A 923 -11.17 37.45 3.94
CA ARG A 923 -11.47 38.80 3.41
C ARG A 923 -12.98 39.06 3.38
N ARG A 924 -13.81 38.08 3.06
CA ARG A 924 -15.28 38.20 3.07
C ARG A 924 -15.79 38.46 4.49
N LEU A 925 -15.29 37.71 5.46
CA LEU A 925 -15.65 37.86 6.88
C LEU A 925 -15.17 39.22 7.42
N GLU A 926 -13.93 39.64 7.13
CA GLU A 926 -13.40 40.95 7.47
C GLU A 926 -14.23 42.09 6.83
N ARG A 927 -14.59 41.97 5.56
CA ARG A 927 -15.48 42.93 4.88
C ARG A 927 -16.87 42.95 5.53
N ASN A 928 -17.40 41.81 5.96
CA ASN A 928 -18.70 41.73 6.62
C ASN A 928 -18.68 42.34 8.03
N GLU A 929 -17.61 42.12 8.78
CA GLU A 929 -17.38 42.76 10.08
C GLU A 929 -17.27 44.29 9.92
N GLN A 930 -16.49 44.75 8.94
CA GLN A 930 -16.38 46.17 8.61
C GLN A 930 -17.70 46.79 8.09
N ARG A 931 -18.57 46.00 7.44
CA ARG A 931 -19.93 46.45 7.11
C ARG A 931 -20.78 46.68 8.35
N GLY A 932 -20.55 45.94 9.44
CA GLY A 932 -21.25 46.11 10.71
C GLY A 932 -21.21 47.56 11.22
N ASP A 933 -20.07 48.24 11.09
CA ASP A 933 -19.90 49.65 11.44
C ASP A 933 -20.74 50.60 10.58
N HIS A 934 -21.07 50.19 9.35
CA HIS A 934 -21.85 50.96 8.38
C HIS A 934 -23.34 50.57 8.36
N VAL A 935 -23.76 49.47 9.01
CA VAL A 935 -25.17 49.04 9.11
C VAL A 935 -26.03 50.05 9.88
N ALA A 936 -25.44 50.78 10.84
CA ALA A 936 -26.10 51.90 11.51
C ALA A 936 -26.53 53.03 10.54
N ASN A 937 -25.89 53.11 9.37
CA ASN A 937 -26.18 54.07 8.30
C ASN A 937 -26.97 53.44 7.13
N SER A 938 -27.71 52.34 7.37
CA SER A 938 -28.50 51.64 6.35
C SER A 938 -29.51 52.54 5.61
N GLU A 939 -30.04 53.57 6.27
CA GLU A 939 -30.95 54.53 5.64
C GLU A 939 -30.22 55.46 4.64
N TYR A 940 -28.98 55.85 4.95
CA TYR A 940 -28.13 56.58 4.01
C TYR A 940 -27.75 55.71 2.80
N LEU A 941 -27.39 54.45 3.05
CA LEU A 941 -27.09 53.49 1.99
C LEU A 941 -28.29 53.26 1.07
N LYS A 942 -29.51 53.14 1.64
CA LYS A 942 -30.76 53.08 0.87
C LYS A 942 -30.90 54.30 -0.05
N ASN A 943 -30.64 55.51 0.45
CA ASN A 943 -30.72 56.72 -0.35
C ASN A 943 -29.65 56.78 -1.46
N VAL A 944 -28.44 56.30 -1.19
CA VAL A 944 -27.35 56.22 -2.18
C VAL A 944 -27.68 55.18 -3.27
N ILE A 945 -28.20 54.01 -2.90
CA ILE A 945 -28.63 52.96 -3.85
C ILE A 945 -29.80 53.46 -4.71
N LEU A 946 -30.80 54.10 -4.09
CA LEU A 946 -31.93 54.67 -4.83
C LEU A 946 -31.47 55.76 -5.80
N LYS A 947 -30.51 56.61 -5.41
CA LYS A 947 -29.90 57.59 -6.33
C LYS A 947 -29.08 56.94 -7.44
N PHE A 948 -28.40 55.84 -7.15
CA PHE A 948 -27.60 55.11 -8.14
C PHE A 948 -28.49 54.44 -9.20
N ILE A 949 -29.63 53.86 -8.80
CA ILE A 949 -30.59 53.20 -9.69
C ILE A 949 -31.46 54.21 -10.45
N ALA A 950 -31.77 55.36 -9.83
CA ALA A 950 -32.55 56.41 -10.47
C ALA A 950 -31.89 56.90 -11.78
N PRO A 951 -32.69 57.43 -12.73
CA PRO A 951 -32.14 58.05 -13.94
C PRO A 951 -31.18 59.19 -13.54
N GLU A 952 -29.99 59.20 -14.15
CA GLU A 952 -29.00 60.26 -13.88
C GLU A 952 -29.62 61.63 -14.19
N LYS A 953 -29.59 62.53 -13.20
CA LYS A 953 -30.01 63.93 -13.39
C LYS A 953 -28.83 64.81 -13.80
N VAL A 954 -27.61 64.33 -13.56
CA VAL A 954 -26.33 64.97 -13.89
C VAL A 954 -25.39 63.92 -14.49
N ASN A 955 -24.68 64.28 -15.56
CA ASN A 955 -23.74 63.36 -16.21
C ASN A 955 -22.69 62.85 -15.22
N CYS A 956 -22.45 61.54 -15.22
CA CYS A 956 -21.44 60.86 -14.39
C CYS A 956 -21.76 60.83 -12.87
N GLU A 957 -23.01 61.09 -12.47
CA GLU A 957 -23.46 60.99 -11.08
C GLU A 957 -23.28 59.56 -10.52
N ARG A 958 -23.56 58.52 -11.32
CA ARG A 958 -23.33 57.12 -10.92
C ARG A 958 -21.87 56.85 -10.59
N GLY A 959 -20.94 57.39 -11.39
CA GLY A 959 -19.50 57.27 -11.16
C GLY A 959 -19.05 57.88 -9.82
N GLN A 960 -19.66 58.99 -9.41
CA GLN A 960 -19.37 59.66 -8.13
C GLN A 960 -19.93 58.91 -6.92
N LEU A 961 -20.97 58.11 -7.10
CA LEU A 961 -21.58 57.29 -6.05
C LEU A 961 -20.85 55.95 -5.82
N ILE A 962 -20.04 55.48 -6.79
CA ILE A 962 -19.28 54.22 -6.67
C ILE A 962 -18.31 54.21 -5.48
N PRO A 963 -17.49 55.26 -5.21
CA PRO A 963 -16.64 55.30 -4.02
C PRO A 963 -17.42 55.22 -2.70
N VAL A 964 -18.63 55.81 -2.67
CA VAL A 964 -19.51 55.79 -1.50
C VAL A 964 -20.12 54.39 -1.31
N LEU A 965 -20.56 53.75 -2.40
CA LEU A 965 -21.03 52.36 -2.37
C LEU A 965 -19.90 51.39 -2.01
N ALA A 966 -18.69 51.60 -2.53
CA ALA A 966 -17.51 50.78 -2.24
C ALA A 966 -17.13 50.82 -0.76
N THR A 967 -17.23 51.99 -0.12
CA THR A 967 -16.93 52.15 1.31
C THR A 967 -18.05 51.61 2.21
N MET A 968 -19.31 51.89 1.88
CA MET A 968 -20.46 51.44 2.69
C MET A 968 -20.75 49.93 2.57
N LEU A 969 -20.60 49.35 1.38
CA LEU A 969 -20.85 47.91 1.13
C LEU A 969 -19.59 47.05 1.18
N ARG A 970 -18.40 47.67 1.33
CA ARG A 970 -17.10 47.00 1.27
C ARG A 970 -16.99 46.10 0.05
N LEU A 971 -17.16 46.73 -1.13
CA LEU A 971 -17.10 46.03 -2.41
C LEU A 971 -15.67 45.57 -2.71
N SER A 972 -15.53 44.42 -3.37
CA SER A 972 -14.25 43.92 -3.86
C SER A 972 -13.73 44.76 -5.02
N ALA A 973 -12.43 44.64 -5.34
CA ALA A 973 -11.83 45.33 -6.48
C ALA A 973 -12.53 44.96 -7.81
N ASP A 974 -12.97 43.70 -7.94
CA ASP A 974 -13.68 43.21 -9.12
C ASP A 974 -15.11 43.77 -9.21
N GLU A 975 -15.81 43.87 -8.07
CA GLU A 975 -17.15 44.49 -7.99
C GLU A 975 -17.09 45.99 -8.30
N ILE A 976 -16.06 46.68 -7.81
CA ILE A 976 -15.81 48.10 -8.12
C ILE A 976 -15.49 48.27 -9.61
N ALA A 977 -14.68 47.37 -10.19
CA ALA A 977 -14.38 47.39 -11.62
C ALA A 977 -15.64 47.16 -12.47
N LEU A 978 -16.53 46.26 -12.04
CA LEU A 978 -17.80 46.00 -12.71
C LEU A 978 -18.74 47.22 -12.65
N LEU A 979 -18.90 47.84 -11.48
CA LEU A 979 -19.72 49.04 -11.33
C LEU A 979 -19.18 50.22 -12.15
N ASN A 980 -17.86 50.39 -12.20
CA ASN A 980 -17.24 51.41 -13.04
C ASN A 980 -17.50 51.15 -14.54
N LYS A 981 -17.47 49.89 -14.97
CA LYS A 981 -17.77 49.50 -16.35
C LYS A 981 -19.23 49.80 -16.72
N ILE A 982 -20.17 49.56 -15.79
CA ILE A 982 -21.60 49.87 -15.97
C ILE A 982 -21.83 51.38 -16.04
N ALA A 983 -21.24 52.15 -15.11
CA ALA A 983 -21.36 53.60 -15.09
C ALA A 983 -20.78 54.28 -16.35
N GLN A 984 -19.71 53.71 -16.93
CA GLN A 984 -19.13 54.20 -18.19
C GLN A 984 -19.96 53.82 -19.43
N ALA A 985 -20.63 52.65 -19.41
CA ALA A 985 -21.47 52.19 -20.52
C ALA A 985 -22.74 53.04 -20.69
N ASP A 986 -23.37 53.47 -19.59
CA ASP A 986 -24.52 54.37 -19.63
C ASP A 986 -24.14 55.79 -20.09
N ALA A 987 -22.96 56.29 -19.69
CA ALA A 987 -22.48 57.61 -20.14
C ALA A 987 -22.26 57.68 -21.66
N ALA A 988 -21.81 56.58 -22.28
CA ALA A 988 -21.57 56.49 -23.73
C ALA A 988 -22.88 56.40 -24.56
N MET A 989 -23.98 55.92 -23.98
CA MET A 989 -25.29 55.78 -24.65
C MET A 989 -26.14 57.07 -24.61
N SER A 990 -25.70 58.11 -23.91
CA SER A 990 -26.44 59.37 -23.75
C SER A 990 -26.27 60.39 -24.89
N ASN A 991 -25.43 60.09 -25.90
CA ASN A 991 -25.12 61.00 -27.00
C ASN A 991 -25.88 60.76 -28.31
N GLU A 992 -26.79 59.78 -28.37
CA GLU A 992 -27.70 59.60 -29.51
C GLU A 992 -29.15 59.83 -29.08
N THR A 993 -29.76 60.86 -29.66
CA THR A 993 -31.17 61.23 -29.51
C THR A 993 -32.09 60.09 -29.90
N GLN A 994 -32.51 59.27 -28.93
CA GLN A 994 -33.81 58.61 -28.84
C GLN A 994 -33.96 58.00 -27.44
N SER A 995 -34.96 58.47 -26.67
CA SER A 995 -35.25 58.00 -25.32
C SER A 995 -35.49 56.48 -25.28
N PRO A 996 -34.69 55.67 -24.55
CA PRO A 996 -35.02 54.28 -24.30
C PRO A 996 -35.74 54.17 -22.95
N GLY A 997 -37.02 53.79 -23.03
CA GLY A 997 -37.76 53.29 -21.87
C GLY A 997 -37.18 51.95 -21.39
N TRP A 998 -37.55 51.59 -20.17
CA TRP A 998 -37.10 50.45 -19.35
C TRP A 998 -37.07 49.06 -20.02
N SER A 999 -37.57 48.92 -21.25
CA SER A 999 -37.59 47.67 -22.01
C SER A 999 -36.20 47.16 -22.43
N SER A 1000 -35.19 48.02 -22.57
CA SER A 1000 -33.88 47.59 -23.07
C SER A 1000 -33.02 46.85 -22.02
N TYR A 1001 -33.25 47.10 -20.73
CA TYR A 1001 -32.48 46.48 -19.64
C TYR A 1001 -32.94 45.04 -19.34
N LEU A 1002 -34.18 44.67 -19.71
CA LEU A 1002 -34.73 43.32 -19.48
C LEU A 1002 -34.25 42.29 -20.52
N HIS A 1003 -33.81 42.71 -21.71
CA HIS A 1003 -33.35 41.77 -22.74
C HIS A 1003 -32.02 41.06 -22.41
N ARG A 1004 -31.27 41.52 -21.40
CA ARG A 1004 -30.05 40.83 -20.94
C ARG A 1004 -30.29 39.77 -19.87
N TRP A 1005 -31.50 39.68 -19.33
CA TRP A 1005 -31.90 38.64 -18.37
C TRP A 1005 -32.70 37.50 -19.04
N SER A 1006 -33.22 37.72 -20.25
CA SER A 1006 -33.93 36.71 -21.05
C SER A 1006 -32.99 35.84 -21.92
N GLY A 1007 -31.78 35.55 -21.42
CA GLY A 1007 -30.74 34.83 -22.15
C GLY A 1007 -30.29 33.53 -21.48
N LEU A 1008 -31.25 32.73 -21.00
CA LEU A 1008 -31.07 31.30 -20.71
C LEU A 1008 -32.39 30.59 -21.10
N SER A 1009 -32.56 30.41 -22.41
CA SER A 1009 -33.34 29.31 -22.99
C SER A 1009 -32.38 28.28 -23.52
#